data_AF-A0A819HD83-F1
#
_entry.id   AF-A0A819HD83-F1
#
_cell.length_a   1.000
_cell.length_b   1.000
_cell.length_c   1.000
_cell.angle_alpha   90.00
_cell.angle_beta   90.00
_cell.angle_gamma   90.00
#
_symmetry.space_group_name_H-M   'P 1'
#
loop_
_entity.id
_entity.type
_entity.pdbx_description
1 polymer ?
#
loop_
_entity_poly.entity_id
_entity_poly.type
_entity_poly.pdbx_seq_one_letter_code
_entity_poly.pdbx_strand_id
1 'polypeptide(L)'
;NIRQQMIDLNENAGDGTLVGMFKQTAINIIDYHTRLISEINNLVIKREDQQGELPVNETLALIRRQYEDLQREKQSLSLEHTSHEDNFRSEMEKITAEKDAFWQQHYNDECNRLREENVQAQNDYDEQIRSLSDRLETANSRNSEYLQRWNTLQIESSNKIDELTTQLHECQRQLTEEKEQQYGLTDTHERQKDEYNQREKEKNATIEELNAQIIVYRGQVQQFSKTIVQFEKNLTEEQEKRLKLQTELDAVNKKVKGKPPTPPVSVEKIVPVLMTTSVADVSNEVYAHKTRIQEQEQIIISLRRDLAGLNARLSDVNGELTDKQKRALEKSDTTIRDQTKELNTTRVKLSKLSDIVDKQSAKIESLQTDLVKSKTLANQYQLLVDQRQTDIDRLTQNLEQKTSIVDRVERTHHDEGRVTHEFVAIGAQCKGERHEQTIERQRQALNELRARMKSIEQLRPANPSYEKTLQQVVSLKRELAEIRARQALPIDIPFLTAPASNSIQHRSATMPSQTFTAAASSGMSPEAQKIIEERTAHAETMNTLQSCDELYNTFTRKLVRLLDIDDDTLLNTSPLSTVPANERYLAVQQRQRIIDILLQKLEVLHDRLTRKEDLLKDYERDLGKLRQAEIILREKNILVQDLQTDKQIKDDETLFLRNSLRETQDTLNQEKRVNSSIKLGRNIDQVQPNELIRRNGGSATTLHHHCPPDINGKIHTVKRDMNEKINRKNYEIKTLKQELHEALDTLSEQSHKVKVLELQSMDISNGTIK
;
A
#
# COMPACT_ATOMS: atom_id res chain seq x y z
N ASN A 1 -13.61 118.33 -3.63
CA ASN A 1 -12.28 117.68 -3.44
C ASN A 1 -12.40 116.46 -2.53
N ILE A 2 -12.26 116.54 -1.20
CA ILE A 2 -12.24 115.33 -0.32
C ILE A 2 -13.44 114.40 -0.56
N ARG A 3 -14.67 114.93 -0.59
CA ARG A 3 -15.89 114.16 -0.90
C ARG A 3 -15.82 113.42 -2.25
N GLN A 4 -15.22 114.03 -3.26
CA GLN A 4 -15.05 113.42 -4.58
C GLN A 4 -13.99 112.31 -4.53
N GLN A 5 -12.82 112.59 -3.95
CA GLN A 5 -11.76 111.57 -3.79
C GLN A 5 -12.23 110.35 -2.99
N MET A 6 -13.17 110.50 -2.05
CA MET A 6 -13.78 109.39 -1.32
C MET A 6 -14.79 108.60 -2.17
N ILE A 7 -15.50 109.25 -3.09
CA ILE A 7 -16.40 108.60 -4.07
C ILE A 7 -15.58 107.84 -5.12
N ASP A 8 -14.55 108.47 -5.69
CA ASP A 8 -13.63 107.88 -6.67
C ASP A 8 -12.86 106.66 -6.09
N LEU A 9 -12.67 106.63 -4.76
CA LEU A 9 -12.10 105.50 -4.01
C LEU A 9 -13.13 104.43 -3.62
N ASN A 10 -14.43 104.62 -3.88
CA ASN A 10 -15.47 103.67 -3.52
C ASN A 10 -15.69 102.60 -4.60
N GLU A 11 -15.58 102.96 -5.88
CA GLU A 11 -15.83 102.08 -7.05
C GLU A 11 -14.92 100.84 -7.14
N ASN A 12 -13.90 100.72 -6.28
CA ASN A 12 -12.89 99.66 -6.29
C ASN A 12 -12.95 98.70 -5.08
N ALA A 13 -14.01 98.71 -4.26
CA ALA A 13 -14.16 97.77 -3.13
C ALA A 13 -15.61 97.33 -2.91
N GLY A 14 -15.87 96.03 -2.95
CA GLY A 14 -17.23 95.47 -2.83
C GLY A 14 -17.88 95.68 -1.46
N ASP A 15 -19.18 95.99 -1.49
CA ASP A 15 -19.97 96.52 -0.36
C ASP A 15 -20.05 95.60 0.86
N GLY A 16 -19.90 94.29 0.68
CA GLY A 16 -19.98 93.28 1.75
C GLY A 16 -18.74 93.13 2.64
N THR A 17 -17.71 93.95 2.46
CA THR A 17 -16.45 93.86 3.24
C THR A 17 -16.45 94.79 4.46
N LEU A 18 -15.73 94.40 5.52
CA LEU A 18 -15.52 95.25 6.71
C LEU A 18 -14.95 96.64 6.33
N VAL A 19 -14.08 96.67 5.32
CA VAL A 19 -13.51 97.91 4.74
C VAL A 19 -14.59 98.76 4.05
N GLY A 20 -15.52 98.13 3.32
CA GLY A 20 -16.69 98.80 2.74
C GLY A 20 -17.57 99.46 3.80
N MET A 21 -17.88 98.74 4.88
CA MET A 21 -18.65 99.31 6.01
C MET A 21 -17.93 100.49 6.67
N PHE A 22 -16.62 100.40 6.94
CA PHE A 22 -15.86 101.53 7.47
C PHE A 22 -15.81 102.74 6.51
N LYS A 23 -15.69 102.51 5.19
CA LYS A 23 -15.79 103.57 4.18
C LYS A 23 -17.17 104.24 4.18
N GLN A 24 -18.25 103.46 4.21
CA GLN A 24 -19.61 104.00 4.21
C GLN A 24 -19.89 104.83 5.47
N THR A 25 -19.41 104.38 6.63
CA THR A 25 -19.47 105.17 7.87
C THR A 25 -18.70 106.49 7.74
N ALA A 26 -17.51 106.49 7.13
CA ALA A 26 -16.75 107.72 6.89
C ALA A 26 -17.46 108.67 5.90
N ILE A 27 -18.11 108.17 4.85
CA ILE A 27 -18.92 108.96 3.92
C ILE A 27 -20.13 109.56 4.66
N ASN A 28 -20.84 108.77 5.47
CA ASN A 28 -21.97 109.24 6.27
C ASN A 28 -21.56 110.36 7.25
N ILE A 29 -20.39 110.25 7.88
CA ILE A 29 -19.82 111.28 8.76
C ILE A 29 -19.49 112.57 7.99
N ILE A 30 -18.90 112.45 6.78
CA ILE A 30 -18.60 113.61 5.93
C ILE A 30 -19.88 114.32 5.48
N ASP A 31 -20.92 113.57 5.07
CA ASP A 31 -22.20 114.16 4.67
C ASP A 31 -22.98 114.76 5.86
N TYR A 32 -22.90 114.16 7.05
CA TYR A 32 -23.41 114.76 8.29
C TYR A 32 -22.73 116.09 8.60
N HIS A 33 -21.39 116.14 8.61
CA HIS A 33 -20.67 117.41 8.81
C HIS A 33 -20.95 118.43 7.71
N THR A 34 -21.13 118.00 6.45
CA THR A 34 -21.48 118.90 5.34
C THR A 34 -22.88 119.50 5.51
N ARG A 35 -23.85 118.70 6.00
CA ARG A 35 -25.17 119.21 6.40
C ARG A 35 -25.06 120.17 7.59
N LEU A 36 -24.34 119.80 8.64
CA LEU A 36 -24.16 120.65 9.83
C LEU A 36 -23.54 122.01 9.50
N ILE A 37 -22.52 122.05 8.63
CA ILE A 37 -21.91 123.30 8.13
C ILE A 37 -22.93 124.10 7.30
N SER A 38 -23.78 123.44 6.52
CA SER A 38 -24.84 124.10 5.76
C SER A 38 -25.93 124.69 6.66
N GLU A 39 -26.32 123.98 7.73
CA GLU A 39 -27.26 124.47 8.75
C GLU A 39 -26.66 125.62 9.57
N ILE A 40 -25.39 125.54 9.96
CA ILE A 40 -24.68 126.63 10.65
C ILE A 40 -24.63 127.88 9.75
N ASN A 41 -24.29 127.75 8.47
CA ASN A 41 -24.32 128.87 7.53
C ASN A 41 -25.74 129.45 7.37
N ASN A 42 -26.77 128.60 7.25
CA ASN A 42 -28.17 129.03 7.20
C ASN A 42 -28.63 129.73 8.49
N LEU A 43 -28.10 129.32 9.65
CA LEU A 43 -28.37 129.95 10.94
C LEU A 43 -27.62 131.28 11.11
N VAL A 44 -26.42 131.42 10.55
CA VAL A 44 -25.67 132.68 10.50
C VAL A 44 -26.40 133.70 9.62
N ILE A 45 -26.78 133.31 8.39
CA ILE A 45 -27.55 134.18 7.46
C ILE A 45 -28.88 134.62 8.09
N LYS A 46 -29.64 133.70 8.70
CA LYS A 46 -30.86 134.03 9.45
C LYS A 46 -30.64 134.95 10.66
N ARG A 47 -29.40 135.10 11.15
CA ARG A 47 -29.05 136.02 12.25
C ARG A 47 -28.72 137.42 11.77
N GLU A 48 -28.27 137.58 10.53
CA GLU A 48 -28.03 138.88 9.91
C GLU A 48 -29.35 139.52 9.45
N ASP A 49 -30.29 138.73 8.92
CA ASP A 49 -31.64 139.18 8.51
C ASP A 49 -32.63 139.44 9.66
N GLN A 50 -32.24 139.25 10.93
CA GLN A 50 -33.12 139.42 12.10
C GLN A 50 -32.57 140.41 13.14
N GLN A 51 -32.29 141.64 12.71
CA GLN A 51 -32.24 142.79 13.62
C GLN A 51 -33.65 143.21 14.07
N GLY A 52 -34.24 142.42 14.98
CA GLY A 52 -35.47 142.73 15.70
C GLY A 52 -35.31 142.43 17.17
N GLU A 53 -35.65 143.38 18.04
CA GLU A 53 -35.39 143.28 19.49
C GLU A 53 -36.28 142.22 20.16
N LEU A 54 -35.67 141.07 20.49
CA LEU A 54 -36.20 140.08 21.43
C LEU A 54 -35.21 139.91 22.60
N PRO A 55 -35.69 139.78 23.85
CA PRO A 55 -34.84 139.91 25.03
C PRO A 55 -33.83 138.77 25.16
N VAL A 56 -32.58 139.13 25.50
CA VAL A 56 -31.44 138.21 25.63
C VAL A 56 -31.69 137.05 26.62
N ASN A 57 -32.57 137.24 27.59
CA ASN A 57 -32.98 136.18 28.53
C ASN A 57 -33.76 135.04 27.86
N GLU A 58 -34.62 135.30 26.88
CA GLU A 58 -35.42 134.24 26.23
C GLU A 58 -34.55 133.36 25.31
N THR A 59 -33.62 133.97 24.57
CA THR A 59 -32.68 133.22 23.73
C THR A 59 -31.70 132.41 24.57
N LEU A 60 -31.22 132.92 25.72
CA LEU A 60 -30.42 132.14 26.67
C LEU A 60 -31.22 131.02 27.34
N ALA A 61 -32.50 131.23 27.66
CA ALA A 61 -33.37 130.19 28.21
C ALA A 61 -33.65 129.07 27.19
N LEU A 62 -33.88 129.43 25.92
CA LEU A 62 -34.08 128.48 24.83
C LEU A 62 -32.82 127.63 24.58
N ILE A 63 -31.63 128.25 24.55
CA ILE A 63 -30.35 127.55 24.37
C ILE A 63 -30.04 126.63 25.57
N ARG A 64 -30.32 127.07 26.81
CA ARG A 64 -30.20 126.20 28.00
C ARG A 64 -31.11 124.98 27.89
N ARG A 65 -32.37 125.18 27.51
CA ARG A 65 -33.34 124.10 27.33
C ARG A 65 -32.90 123.12 26.25
N GLN A 66 -32.45 123.61 25.09
CA GLN A 66 -31.88 122.78 24.02
C GLN A 66 -30.64 121.99 24.48
N TYR A 67 -29.76 122.59 25.28
CA TYR A 67 -28.60 121.88 25.85
C TYR A 67 -29.00 120.83 26.89
N GLU A 68 -29.99 121.11 27.75
CA GLU A 68 -30.53 120.15 28.71
C GLU A 68 -31.25 118.99 28.01
N ASP A 69 -32.00 119.25 26.94
CA ASP A 69 -32.67 118.24 26.14
C ASP A 69 -31.68 117.40 25.32
N LEU A 70 -30.65 118.00 24.72
CA LEU A 70 -29.52 117.27 24.09
C LEU A 70 -28.74 116.42 25.09
N GLN A 71 -28.57 116.88 26.34
CA GLN A 71 -27.90 116.09 27.37
C GLN A 71 -28.77 114.92 27.86
N ARG A 72 -30.10 115.08 27.90
CA ARG A 72 -31.05 113.97 28.12
C ARG A 72 -31.02 112.96 26.98
N GLU A 73 -31.03 113.42 25.73
CA GLU A 73 -30.92 112.59 24.54
C GLU A 73 -29.61 111.78 24.56
N LYS A 74 -28.48 112.44 24.84
CA LYS A 74 -27.19 111.78 25.02
C LYS A 74 -27.20 110.73 26.16
N GLN A 75 -27.90 111.01 27.27
CA GLN A 75 -28.07 110.03 28.36
C GLN A 75 -28.95 108.84 27.95
N SER A 76 -30.03 109.07 27.19
CA SER A 76 -30.89 108.01 26.64
C SER A 76 -30.10 107.12 25.68
N LEU A 77 -29.42 107.72 24.69
CA LEU A 77 -28.59 107.01 23.71
C LEU A 77 -27.43 106.25 24.39
N SER A 78 -26.87 106.78 25.49
CA SER A 78 -25.85 106.07 26.27
C SER A 78 -26.42 104.86 27.02
N LEU A 79 -27.65 104.96 27.54
CA LEU A 79 -28.34 103.85 28.21
C LEU A 79 -28.75 102.77 27.19
N GLU A 80 -29.27 103.18 26.03
CA GLU A 80 -29.57 102.31 24.90
C GLU A 80 -28.31 101.59 24.39
N HIS A 81 -27.17 102.29 24.25
CA HIS A 81 -25.90 101.67 23.86
C HIS A 81 -25.47 100.59 24.86
N THR A 82 -25.47 100.88 26.17
CA THR A 82 -25.13 99.88 27.19
C THR A 82 -26.11 98.70 27.22
N SER A 83 -27.40 98.96 26.99
CA SER A 83 -28.43 97.92 26.89
C SER A 83 -28.17 97.03 25.66
N HIS A 84 -27.80 97.60 24.51
CA HIS A 84 -27.43 96.82 23.33
C HIS A 84 -26.14 96.02 23.55
N GLU A 85 -25.10 96.60 24.18
CA GLU A 85 -23.86 95.89 24.50
C GLU A 85 -24.09 94.70 25.44
N ASP A 86 -24.91 94.86 26.48
CA ASP A 86 -25.22 93.75 27.41
C ASP A 86 -26.18 92.71 26.80
N ASN A 87 -27.09 93.11 25.91
CA ASN A 87 -27.88 92.17 25.12
C ASN A 87 -27.00 91.34 24.17
N PHE A 88 -26.10 91.98 23.41
CA PHE A 88 -25.13 91.28 22.54
C PHE A 88 -24.19 90.39 23.36
N ARG A 89 -23.75 90.82 24.55
CA ARG A 89 -22.97 89.99 25.47
C ARG A 89 -23.75 88.74 25.89
N SER A 90 -25.00 88.90 26.34
CA SER A 90 -25.85 87.78 26.75
C SER A 90 -26.17 86.82 25.59
N GLU A 91 -26.32 87.33 24.37
CA GLU A 91 -26.55 86.51 23.18
C GLU A 91 -25.28 85.74 22.76
N MET A 92 -24.11 86.38 22.79
CA MET A 92 -22.82 85.71 22.60
C MET A 92 -22.55 84.64 23.67
N GLU A 93 -22.84 84.93 24.94
CA GLU A 93 -22.71 83.97 26.05
C GLU A 93 -23.60 82.73 25.84
N LYS A 94 -24.87 82.92 25.44
CA LYS A 94 -25.78 81.83 25.06
C LYS A 94 -25.23 81.00 23.90
N ILE A 95 -24.80 81.64 22.81
CA ILE A 95 -24.23 80.96 21.64
C ILE A 95 -22.97 80.16 22.04
N THR A 96 -22.13 80.68 22.93
CA THR A 96 -20.98 79.89 23.43
C THR A 96 -21.42 78.70 24.29
N ALA A 97 -22.38 78.88 25.19
CA ALA A 97 -22.87 77.81 26.06
C ALA A 97 -23.61 76.71 25.27
N GLU A 98 -24.42 77.06 24.28
CA GLU A 98 -25.11 76.12 23.38
C GLU A 98 -24.10 75.33 22.54
N LYS A 99 -23.10 76.01 21.97
CA LYS A 99 -22.03 75.37 21.19
C LYS A 99 -21.17 74.44 22.06
N ASP A 100 -20.83 74.84 23.28
CA ASP A 100 -20.04 74.01 24.20
C ASP A 100 -20.85 72.83 24.76
N ALA A 101 -22.16 73.01 25.01
CA ALA A 101 -23.06 71.91 25.35
C ALA A 101 -23.21 70.90 24.19
N PHE A 102 -23.33 71.37 22.95
CA PHE A 102 -23.35 70.52 21.76
C PHE A 102 -22.06 69.70 21.63
N TRP A 103 -20.88 70.31 21.81
CA TRP A 103 -19.61 69.59 21.78
C TRP A 103 -19.45 68.60 22.93
N GLN A 104 -19.91 68.93 24.15
CA GLN A 104 -19.93 68.00 25.27
C GLN A 104 -20.86 66.81 25.01
N GLN A 105 -22.05 67.03 24.44
CA GLN A 105 -22.94 65.94 24.05
C GLN A 105 -22.29 65.07 22.97
N HIS A 106 -21.83 65.65 21.85
CA HIS A 106 -21.18 64.89 20.77
C HIS A 106 -19.96 64.09 21.28
N TYR A 107 -19.17 64.65 22.19
CA TYR A 107 -18.03 63.94 22.80
C TYR A 107 -18.50 62.75 23.66
N ASN A 108 -19.54 62.93 24.48
CA ASN A 108 -20.09 61.87 25.30
C ASN A 108 -20.73 60.75 24.46
N ASP A 109 -21.50 61.11 23.43
CA ASP A 109 -22.16 60.17 22.53
C ASP A 109 -21.12 59.35 21.74
N GLU A 110 -20.06 59.99 21.23
CA GLU A 110 -18.93 59.32 20.59
C GLU A 110 -18.14 58.42 21.56
N CYS A 111 -17.90 58.87 22.79
CA CYS A 111 -17.28 58.04 23.84
C CYS A 111 -18.16 56.83 24.24
N ASN A 112 -19.48 56.94 24.15
CA ASN A 112 -20.40 55.83 24.42
C ASN A 112 -20.42 54.86 23.22
N ARG A 113 -20.50 55.35 21.98
CA ARG A 113 -20.36 54.51 20.76
C ARG A 113 -19.07 53.70 20.79
N LEU A 114 -17.93 54.34 21.09
CA LEU A 114 -16.64 53.65 21.18
C LEU A 114 -16.58 52.64 22.34
N ARG A 115 -17.31 52.84 23.45
CA ARG A 115 -17.43 51.84 24.52
C ARG A 115 -18.26 50.64 24.08
N GLU A 116 -19.40 50.88 23.44
CA GLU A 116 -20.28 49.83 22.92
C GLU A 116 -19.57 48.97 21.86
N GLU A 117 -18.80 49.59 20.96
CA GLU A 117 -17.96 48.89 19.99
C GLU A 117 -16.84 48.06 20.64
N ASN A 118 -16.19 48.57 21.69
CA ASN A 118 -15.20 47.79 22.44
C ASN A 118 -15.84 46.62 23.22
N VAL A 119 -17.01 46.81 23.81
CA VAL A 119 -17.75 45.75 24.51
C VAL A 119 -18.22 44.68 23.53
N GLN A 120 -18.72 45.07 22.35
CA GLN A 120 -19.10 44.09 21.32
C GLN A 120 -17.89 43.32 20.81
N ALA A 121 -16.78 43.99 20.47
CA ALA A 121 -15.55 43.31 20.06
C ALA A 121 -15.03 42.35 21.15
N GLN A 122 -15.11 42.74 22.43
CA GLN A 122 -14.75 41.85 23.54
C GLN A 122 -15.68 40.62 23.63
N ASN A 123 -17.00 40.79 23.46
CA ASN A 123 -17.95 39.68 23.41
C ASN A 123 -17.66 38.74 22.23
N ASP A 124 -17.36 39.29 21.05
CA ASP A 124 -17.01 38.52 19.84
C ASP A 124 -15.72 37.71 20.03
N TYR A 125 -14.72 38.25 20.75
CA TYR A 125 -13.51 37.51 21.13
C TYR A 125 -13.80 36.43 22.17
N ASP A 126 -14.61 36.72 23.19
CA ASP A 126 -15.03 35.76 24.22
C ASP A 126 -15.80 34.56 23.63
N GLU A 127 -16.68 34.80 22.65
CA GLU A 127 -17.41 33.75 21.94
C GLU A 127 -16.49 32.91 21.04
N GLN A 128 -15.53 33.53 20.36
CA GLN A 128 -14.47 32.81 19.64
C GLN A 128 -13.61 31.95 20.57
N ILE A 129 -13.24 32.46 21.75
CA ILE A 129 -12.47 31.71 22.76
C ILE A 129 -13.27 30.50 23.27
N ARG A 130 -14.57 30.66 23.54
CA ARG A 130 -15.46 29.53 23.90
C ARG A 130 -15.55 28.50 22.78
N SER A 131 -15.81 28.93 21.54
CA SER A 131 -15.89 28.04 20.37
C SER A 131 -14.59 27.26 20.11
N LEU A 132 -13.44 27.89 20.32
CA LEU A 132 -12.13 27.23 20.24
C LEU A 132 -11.89 26.26 21.41
N SER A 133 -12.37 26.59 22.61
CA SER A 133 -12.29 25.72 23.79
C SER A 133 -13.15 24.46 23.62
N ASP A 134 -14.40 24.58 23.19
CA ASP A 134 -15.29 23.45 22.91
C ASP A 134 -14.72 22.53 21.82
N ARG A 135 -14.10 23.12 20.79
CA ARG A 135 -13.41 22.38 19.72
C ARG A 135 -12.15 21.67 20.22
N LEU A 136 -11.45 22.23 21.19
CA LEU A 136 -10.28 21.61 21.81
C LEU A 136 -10.67 20.49 22.79
N GLU A 137 -11.73 20.68 23.58
CA GLU A 137 -12.27 19.63 24.46
C GLU A 137 -12.84 18.45 23.65
N THR A 138 -13.62 18.70 22.61
CA THR A 138 -14.12 17.63 21.72
C THR A 138 -13.00 16.93 20.94
N ALA A 139 -11.89 17.61 20.62
CA ALA A 139 -10.69 16.97 20.08
C ALA A 139 -9.97 16.10 21.12
N ASN A 140 -9.83 16.58 22.36
CA ASN A 140 -9.21 15.85 23.47
C ASN A 140 -10.01 14.58 23.84
N SER A 141 -11.35 14.66 23.87
CA SER A 141 -12.23 13.51 24.10
C SER A 141 -12.02 12.42 23.04
N ARG A 142 -12.00 12.79 21.75
CA ARG A 142 -11.68 11.86 20.65
C ARG A 142 -10.28 11.26 20.77
N ASN A 143 -9.29 12.07 21.17
CA ASN A 143 -7.93 11.58 21.38
C ASN A 143 -7.85 10.57 22.55
N SER A 144 -8.62 10.80 23.61
CA SER A 144 -8.79 9.86 24.73
C SER A 144 -9.46 8.55 24.28
N GLU A 145 -10.53 8.63 23.48
CA GLU A 145 -11.18 7.45 22.87
C GLU A 145 -10.21 6.66 21.97
N TYR A 146 -9.40 7.34 21.13
CA TYR A 146 -8.39 6.69 20.31
C TYR A 146 -7.30 6.01 21.16
N LEU A 147 -6.84 6.66 22.24
CA LEU A 147 -5.83 6.09 23.14
C LEU A 147 -6.38 4.87 23.91
N GLN A 148 -7.61 4.94 24.41
CA GLN A 148 -8.29 3.80 25.03
C GLN A 148 -8.43 2.64 24.05
N ARG A 149 -8.90 2.91 22.82
CA ARG A 149 -9.05 1.89 21.77
C ARG A 149 -7.71 1.29 21.33
N TRP A 150 -6.64 2.08 21.31
CA TRP A 150 -5.30 1.59 21.01
C TRP A 150 -4.79 0.66 22.13
N ASN A 151 -4.98 1.05 23.40
CA ASN A 151 -4.65 0.20 24.54
C ASN A 151 -5.46 -1.12 24.54
N THR A 152 -6.75 -1.11 24.21
CA THR A 152 -7.54 -2.36 24.11
C THR A 152 -7.05 -3.25 22.98
N LEU A 153 -6.74 -2.71 21.79
CA LEU A 153 -6.14 -3.49 20.70
C LEU A 153 -4.75 -4.05 21.07
N GLN A 154 -3.95 -3.30 21.83
CA GLN A 154 -2.65 -3.78 22.31
C GLN A 154 -2.81 -4.96 23.29
N ILE A 155 -3.78 -4.88 24.20
CA ILE A 155 -4.10 -5.97 25.15
C ILE A 155 -4.66 -7.19 24.40
N GLU A 156 -5.58 -7.00 23.45
CA GLU A 156 -6.10 -8.07 22.59
C GLU A 156 -4.98 -8.75 21.79
N SER A 157 -4.04 -7.96 21.25
CA SER A 157 -2.88 -8.48 20.53
C SER A 157 -1.92 -9.24 21.45
N SER A 158 -1.68 -8.77 22.68
CA SER A 158 -0.86 -9.49 23.67
C SER A 158 -1.50 -10.82 24.03
N ASN A 159 -2.77 -10.80 24.43
CA ASN A 159 -3.54 -12.00 24.77
C ASN A 159 -3.53 -13.03 23.62
N LYS A 160 -3.55 -12.58 22.35
CA LYS A 160 -3.48 -13.49 21.21
C LYS A 160 -2.08 -14.05 20.95
N ILE A 161 -1.03 -13.31 21.25
CA ILE A 161 0.36 -13.82 21.25
C ILE A 161 0.53 -14.87 22.36
N ASP A 162 -0.01 -14.63 23.55
CA ASP A 162 0.03 -15.57 24.68
C ASP A 162 -0.77 -16.86 24.37
N GLU A 163 -1.94 -16.74 23.74
CA GLU A 163 -2.76 -17.87 23.27
C GLU A 163 -2.00 -18.71 22.21
N LEU A 164 -1.35 -18.07 21.24
CA LEU A 164 -0.55 -18.77 20.23
C LEU A 164 0.71 -19.40 20.82
N THR A 165 1.33 -18.77 21.82
CA THR A 165 2.51 -19.29 22.53
C THR A 165 2.15 -20.52 23.36
N THR A 166 1.01 -20.52 24.06
CA THR A 166 0.53 -21.71 24.78
C THR A 166 0.13 -22.86 23.85
N GLN A 167 -0.48 -22.57 22.70
CA GLN A 167 -0.72 -23.58 21.65
C GLN A 167 0.58 -24.17 21.09
N LEU A 168 1.61 -23.34 20.87
CA LEU A 168 2.91 -23.80 20.39
C LEU A 168 3.63 -24.70 21.42
N HIS A 169 3.61 -24.35 22.70
CA HIS A 169 4.15 -25.19 23.77
C HIS A 169 3.41 -26.53 23.88
N GLU A 170 2.08 -26.54 23.74
CA GLU A 170 1.28 -27.77 23.77
C GLU A 170 1.57 -28.67 22.54
N CYS A 171 1.71 -28.10 21.34
CA CYS A 171 2.16 -28.85 20.17
C CYS A 171 3.60 -29.39 20.33
N GLN A 172 4.50 -28.66 20.98
CA GLN A 172 5.85 -29.15 21.29
C GLN A 172 5.80 -30.32 22.30
N ARG A 173 4.95 -30.24 23.32
CA ARG A 173 4.74 -31.31 24.31
C ARG A 173 4.21 -32.59 23.64
N GLN A 174 3.20 -32.46 22.78
CA GLN A 174 2.66 -33.57 22.00
C GLN A 174 3.73 -34.20 21.09
N LEU A 175 4.56 -33.38 20.42
CA LEU A 175 5.67 -33.86 19.59
C LEU A 175 6.76 -34.58 20.40
N THR A 176 7.02 -34.20 21.66
CA THR A 176 7.91 -34.98 22.55
C THR A 176 7.27 -36.30 22.98
N GLU A 177 5.98 -36.31 23.32
CA GLU A 177 5.26 -37.53 23.73
C GLU A 177 5.11 -38.54 22.57
N GLU A 178 4.92 -38.08 21.32
CA GLU A 178 4.94 -38.93 20.13
C GLU A 178 6.34 -39.51 19.87
N LYS A 179 7.42 -38.74 20.09
CA LYS A 179 8.80 -39.23 19.96
C LYS A 179 9.14 -40.28 21.02
N GLU A 180 8.74 -40.08 22.27
CA GLU A 180 8.94 -41.10 23.32
C GLU A 180 8.16 -42.39 23.02
N GLN A 181 6.92 -42.28 22.54
CA GLN A 181 6.15 -43.43 22.06
C GLN A 181 6.81 -44.12 20.86
N GLN A 182 7.38 -43.37 19.92
CA GLN A 182 8.12 -43.93 18.78
C GLN A 182 9.39 -44.66 19.24
N TYR A 183 10.15 -44.11 20.18
CA TYR A 183 11.33 -44.77 20.76
C TYR A 183 10.95 -46.07 21.49
N GLY A 184 9.89 -46.06 22.31
CA GLY A 184 9.39 -47.26 22.98
C GLY A 184 8.87 -48.34 22.01
N LEU A 185 8.26 -47.94 20.89
CA LEU A 185 7.88 -48.85 19.82
C LEU A 185 9.11 -49.46 19.12
N THR A 186 10.16 -48.69 18.82
CA THR A 186 11.40 -49.26 18.25
C THR A 186 12.11 -50.21 19.23
N ASP A 187 12.21 -49.84 20.51
CA ASP A 187 12.83 -50.67 21.56
C ASP A 187 12.09 -52.01 21.76
N THR A 188 10.75 -52.00 21.76
CA THR A 188 9.97 -53.25 21.78
C THR A 188 10.09 -54.06 20.49
N HIS A 189 10.18 -53.42 19.33
CA HIS A 189 10.34 -54.10 18.04
C HIS A 189 11.74 -54.73 17.88
N GLU A 190 12.78 -54.13 18.48
CA GLU A 190 14.14 -54.65 18.53
C GLU A 190 14.24 -55.85 19.49
N ARG A 191 13.62 -55.79 20.69
CA ARG A 191 13.51 -56.98 21.57
C ARG A 191 12.80 -58.16 20.89
N GLN A 192 11.71 -57.92 20.15
CA GLN A 192 11.00 -58.98 19.42
C GLN A 192 11.87 -59.60 18.31
N LYS A 193 12.70 -58.79 17.64
CA LYS A 193 13.67 -59.25 16.64
C LYS A 193 14.75 -60.13 17.28
N ASP A 194 15.25 -59.77 18.45
CA ASP A 194 16.25 -60.57 19.16
C ASP A 194 15.68 -61.87 19.75
N GLU A 195 14.44 -61.86 20.27
CA GLU A 195 13.72 -63.09 20.60
C GLU A 195 13.57 -64.03 19.39
N TYR A 196 13.24 -63.47 18.22
CA TYR A 196 13.12 -64.25 16.98
C TYR A 196 14.47 -64.84 16.57
N ASN A 197 15.54 -64.03 16.55
CA ASN A 197 16.90 -64.46 16.26
C ASN A 197 17.38 -65.58 17.21
N GLN A 198 16.99 -65.51 18.49
CA GLN A 198 17.34 -66.51 19.49
C GLN A 198 16.57 -67.83 19.28
N ARG A 199 15.25 -67.78 19.05
CA ARG A 199 14.47 -68.97 18.67
C ARG A 199 14.96 -69.61 17.39
N GLU A 200 15.44 -68.83 16.43
CA GLU A 200 16.01 -69.39 15.19
C GLU A 200 17.31 -70.15 15.45
N LYS A 201 18.22 -69.62 16.28
CA LYS A 201 19.44 -70.34 16.71
C LYS A 201 19.10 -71.66 17.40
N GLU A 202 18.13 -71.66 18.31
CA GLU A 202 17.68 -72.86 19.03
C GLU A 202 17.07 -73.92 18.09
N LYS A 203 16.25 -73.47 17.12
CA LYS A 203 15.73 -74.32 16.04
C LYS A 203 16.85 -74.89 15.16
N ASN A 204 17.87 -74.09 14.83
CA ASN A 204 18.99 -74.55 14.00
C ASN A 204 19.88 -75.54 14.76
N ALA A 205 20.19 -75.29 16.04
CA ALA A 205 20.96 -76.21 16.90
C ALA A 205 20.25 -77.57 17.09
N THR A 206 18.93 -77.57 17.29
CA THR A 206 18.15 -78.82 17.38
C THR A 206 18.08 -79.56 16.04
N ILE A 207 18.08 -78.85 14.90
CA ILE A 207 18.24 -79.47 13.56
C ILE A 207 19.63 -80.09 13.41
N GLU A 208 20.70 -79.44 13.86
CA GLU A 208 22.07 -79.99 13.84
C GLU A 208 22.19 -81.26 14.71
N GLU A 209 21.62 -81.25 15.91
CA GLU A 209 21.61 -82.42 16.80
C GLU A 209 20.82 -83.60 16.19
N LEU A 210 19.63 -83.34 15.64
CA LEU A 210 18.83 -84.38 14.95
C LEU A 210 19.57 -84.94 13.73
N ASN A 211 20.27 -84.11 12.97
CA ASN A 211 21.11 -84.57 11.86
C ASN A 211 22.28 -85.44 12.34
N ALA A 212 22.94 -85.09 13.46
CA ALA A 212 23.98 -85.91 14.06
C ALA A 212 23.43 -87.28 14.50
N GLN A 213 22.25 -87.32 15.14
CA GLN A 213 21.57 -88.57 15.49
C GLN A 213 21.24 -89.41 14.25
N ILE A 214 20.71 -88.80 13.18
CA ILE A 214 20.43 -89.46 11.89
C ILE A 214 21.71 -90.07 11.29
N ILE A 215 22.86 -89.39 11.35
CA ILE A 215 24.14 -89.92 10.88
C ILE A 215 24.54 -91.17 11.69
N VAL A 216 24.40 -91.13 13.03
CA VAL A 216 24.68 -92.29 13.91
C VAL A 216 23.77 -93.46 13.59
N TYR A 217 22.44 -93.26 13.49
CA TYR A 217 21.50 -94.31 13.12
C TYR A 217 21.78 -94.89 11.73
N ARG A 218 22.14 -94.05 10.75
CA ARG A 218 22.53 -94.50 9.40
C ARG A 218 23.80 -95.36 9.43
N GLY A 219 24.76 -95.03 10.30
CA GLY A 219 25.94 -95.86 10.58
C GLY A 219 25.59 -97.21 11.21
N GLN A 220 24.68 -97.23 12.21
CA GLN A 220 24.18 -98.47 12.83
C GLN A 220 23.48 -99.36 11.81
N VAL A 221 22.60 -98.81 10.96
CA VAL A 221 21.92 -99.56 9.89
C VAL A 221 22.91 -100.15 8.89
N GLN A 222 23.99 -99.43 8.53
CA GLN A 222 25.06 -99.98 7.70
C GLN A 222 25.86 -101.10 8.38
N GLN A 223 26.06 -101.03 9.71
CA GLN A 223 26.68 -102.11 10.47
C GLN A 223 25.77 -103.34 10.53
N PHE A 224 24.49 -103.18 10.88
CA PHE A 224 23.51 -104.28 10.89
C PHE A 224 23.37 -104.93 9.51
N SER A 225 23.33 -104.15 8.43
CA SER A 225 23.30 -104.67 7.06
C SER A 225 24.51 -105.56 6.74
N LYS A 226 25.73 -105.14 7.08
CA LYS A 226 26.95 -105.96 6.91
C LYS A 226 26.90 -107.24 7.73
N THR A 227 26.43 -107.16 8.98
CA THR A 227 26.28 -108.30 9.88
C THR A 227 25.24 -109.30 9.37
N ILE A 228 24.11 -108.83 8.82
CA ILE A 228 23.09 -109.68 8.19
C ILE A 228 23.69 -110.44 7.00
N VAL A 229 24.38 -109.76 6.08
CA VAL A 229 25.03 -110.41 4.92
C VAL A 229 26.07 -111.45 5.35
N GLN A 230 26.80 -111.21 6.44
CA GLN A 230 27.72 -112.21 7.00
C GLN A 230 26.98 -113.42 7.61
N PHE A 231 25.84 -113.22 8.28
CA PHE A 231 25.01 -114.33 8.77
C PHE A 231 24.34 -115.11 7.64
N GLU A 232 23.88 -114.43 6.58
CA GLU A 232 23.35 -115.06 5.37
C GLU A 232 24.41 -115.95 4.70
N LYS A 233 25.64 -115.46 4.56
CA LYS A 233 26.77 -116.27 4.05
C LYS A 233 27.08 -117.46 4.95
N ASN A 234 27.15 -117.27 6.27
CA ASN A 234 27.38 -118.37 7.21
C ASN A 234 26.25 -119.42 7.12
N LEU A 235 25.00 -118.98 6.91
CA LEU A 235 23.84 -119.84 6.76
C LEU A 235 23.90 -120.65 5.45
N THR A 236 24.31 -120.07 4.32
CA THR A 236 24.48 -120.82 3.07
C THR A 236 25.63 -121.82 3.15
N GLU A 237 26.75 -121.47 3.79
CA GLU A 237 27.84 -122.41 4.07
C GLU A 237 27.40 -123.59 4.95
N GLU A 238 26.56 -123.34 5.96
CA GLU A 238 26.02 -124.39 6.84
C GLU A 238 24.92 -125.24 6.15
N GLN A 239 24.13 -124.64 5.26
CA GLN A 239 23.21 -125.36 4.39
C GLN A 239 23.96 -126.26 3.40
N GLU A 240 25.08 -125.81 2.83
CA GLU A 240 25.95 -126.65 2.00
C GLU A 240 26.54 -127.83 2.80
N LYS A 241 27.03 -127.59 4.04
CA LYS A 241 27.52 -128.66 4.92
C LYS A 241 26.41 -129.67 5.23
N ARG A 242 25.20 -129.19 5.56
CA ARG A 242 24.01 -130.04 5.74
C ARG A 242 23.67 -130.84 4.47
N LEU A 243 23.77 -130.25 3.28
CA LEU A 243 23.51 -130.96 2.02
C LEU A 243 24.55 -132.07 1.77
N LYS A 244 25.83 -131.78 2.02
CA LYS A 244 26.93 -132.76 1.92
C LYS A 244 26.71 -133.91 2.91
N LEU A 245 26.47 -133.61 4.18
CA LEU A 245 26.13 -134.60 5.21
C LEU A 245 24.86 -135.39 4.88
N GLN A 246 23.83 -134.77 4.29
CA GLN A 246 22.62 -135.45 3.83
C GLN A 246 22.94 -136.44 2.70
N THR A 247 23.77 -136.07 1.73
CA THR A 247 24.21 -137.00 0.66
C THR A 247 25.09 -138.14 1.16
N GLU A 248 25.90 -137.90 2.20
CA GLU A 248 26.65 -138.96 2.88
C GLU A 248 25.71 -139.88 3.68
N LEU A 249 24.71 -139.32 4.37
CA LEU A 249 23.68 -140.08 5.08
C LEU A 249 22.89 -140.96 4.11
N ASP A 250 22.49 -140.44 2.96
CA ASP A 250 21.76 -141.19 1.93
C ASP A 250 22.65 -142.25 1.23
N ALA A 251 23.97 -142.02 1.15
CA ALA A 251 24.94 -143.03 0.71
C ALA A 251 25.12 -144.18 1.73
N VAL A 252 25.04 -143.88 3.04
CA VAL A 252 25.02 -144.89 4.11
C VAL A 252 23.66 -145.62 4.15
N ASN A 253 22.55 -144.90 4.03
CA ASN A 253 21.19 -145.45 4.01
C ASN A 253 20.97 -146.39 2.80
N LYS A 254 21.63 -146.13 1.66
CA LYS A 254 21.70 -147.07 0.53
C LYS A 254 22.36 -148.42 0.84
N LYS A 255 23.13 -148.54 1.92
CA LYS A 255 23.81 -149.80 2.33
C LYS A 255 23.05 -150.62 3.38
N VAL A 256 21.92 -150.13 3.93
CA VAL A 256 21.14 -150.86 4.95
C VAL A 256 19.65 -150.92 4.56
N LYS A 257 19.21 -152.06 4.03
CA LYS A 257 17.79 -152.35 3.79
C LYS A 257 17.33 -153.61 4.55
N GLY A 258 16.63 -153.39 5.67
CA GLY A 258 15.81 -154.37 6.40
C GLY A 258 14.31 -154.10 6.22
N LYS A 259 13.43 -155.02 6.62
CA LYS A 259 11.97 -155.01 6.31
C LYS A 259 11.06 -154.99 7.59
N PRO A 260 9.71 -154.89 7.46
CA PRO A 260 8.80 -154.32 8.49
C PRO A 260 8.10 -155.36 9.39
N PRO A 261 7.26 -154.91 10.36
CA PRO A 261 5.76 -155.02 10.26
C PRO A 261 5.03 -153.71 10.74
N THR A 262 3.98 -153.14 10.13
CA THR A 262 2.52 -153.46 9.89
C THR A 262 1.49 -153.10 11.01
N PRO A 263 0.23 -152.68 10.68
CA PRO A 263 -0.85 -152.16 11.58
C PRO A 263 -2.13 -153.09 11.54
N PRO A 264 -3.45 -152.72 11.71
CA PRO A 264 -4.19 -151.46 12.05
C PRO A 264 -5.45 -151.64 12.99
N VAL A 265 -6.44 -150.69 12.95
CA VAL A 265 -7.91 -150.84 13.29
C VAL A 265 -8.30 -150.92 14.79
N SER A 266 -9.46 -150.50 15.36
CA SER A 266 -10.70 -149.71 15.02
C SER A 266 -11.23 -149.03 16.32
N VAL A 267 -12.27 -148.17 16.48
CA VAL A 267 -13.49 -147.72 15.73
C VAL A 267 -14.80 -148.52 15.98
N GLU A 268 -15.97 -147.84 16.04
CA GLU A 268 -17.37 -148.32 16.29
C GLU A 268 -17.77 -148.65 17.76
N LYS A 269 -19.05 -148.65 18.23
CA LYS A 269 -20.40 -148.43 17.62
C LYS A 269 -21.44 -147.87 18.66
N ILE A 270 -22.74 -147.81 18.30
CA ILE A 270 -23.87 -147.15 19.03
C ILE A 270 -25.02 -148.18 19.28
N VAL A 271 -26.11 -147.76 19.97
CA VAL A 271 -27.50 -148.30 20.11
C VAL A 271 -27.74 -149.51 21.09
N PRO A 272 -28.97 -149.77 21.61
CA PRO A 272 -29.72 -148.93 22.58
C PRO A 272 -30.51 -149.75 23.68
N VAL A 273 -31.47 -149.10 24.39
CA VAL A 273 -32.53 -149.65 25.31
C VAL A 273 -31.99 -150.34 26.60
N LEU A 274 -32.64 -150.33 27.79
CA LEU A 274 -34.03 -150.09 28.22
C LEU A 274 -34.10 -149.54 29.66
N MET A 275 -35.27 -149.03 30.08
CA MET A 275 -35.50 -148.47 31.43
C MET A 275 -35.33 -149.49 32.57
N THR A 276 -34.42 -149.17 33.50
CA THR A 276 -34.59 -149.43 34.94
C THR A 276 -34.08 -148.22 35.71
N THR A 277 -34.93 -147.19 35.87
CA THR A 277 -34.55 -145.92 36.52
C THR A 277 -34.11 -146.15 37.96
N SER A 278 -32.80 -146.11 38.16
CA SER A 278 -32.13 -146.35 39.43
C SER A 278 -31.66 -145.02 40.04
N VAL A 279 -31.13 -145.07 41.27
CA VAL A 279 -30.53 -143.89 41.92
C VAL A 279 -29.34 -143.35 41.10
N ALA A 280 -28.72 -144.17 40.24
CA ALA A 280 -27.67 -143.72 39.32
C ALA A 280 -28.19 -142.74 38.26
N ASP A 281 -29.42 -142.92 37.75
CA ASP A 281 -29.99 -142.05 36.71
C ASP A 281 -30.33 -140.67 37.28
N VAL A 282 -30.93 -140.61 38.47
CA VAL A 282 -31.14 -139.36 39.21
C VAL A 282 -29.80 -138.71 39.58
N SER A 283 -28.77 -139.50 39.90
CA SER A 283 -27.42 -138.98 40.15
C SER A 283 -26.76 -138.40 38.88
N ASN A 284 -26.98 -139.01 37.72
CA ASN A 284 -26.54 -138.53 36.41
C ASN A 284 -27.29 -137.26 36.00
N GLU A 285 -28.60 -137.18 36.26
CA GLU A 285 -29.39 -135.95 36.07
C GLU A 285 -28.93 -134.83 36.99
N VAL A 286 -28.73 -135.09 38.29
CA VAL A 286 -28.18 -134.11 39.25
C VAL A 286 -26.78 -133.64 38.82
N TYR A 287 -25.93 -134.54 38.30
CA TYR A 287 -24.63 -134.17 37.74
C TYR A 287 -24.78 -133.30 36.47
N ALA A 288 -25.66 -133.66 35.54
CA ALA A 288 -25.93 -132.90 34.32
C ALA A 288 -26.59 -131.53 34.60
N HIS A 289 -27.41 -131.42 35.65
CA HIS A 289 -27.92 -130.15 36.14
C HIS A 289 -26.82 -129.33 36.82
N LYS A 290 -25.89 -129.96 37.55
CA LYS A 290 -24.72 -129.28 38.12
C LYS A 290 -23.79 -128.73 37.04
N THR A 291 -23.49 -129.47 35.98
CA THR A 291 -22.69 -128.94 34.86
C THR A 291 -23.41 -127.83 34.12
N ARG A 292 -24.73 -127.96 33.86
CA ARG A 292 -25.54 -126.86 33.28
C ARG A 292 -25.55 -125.60 34.16
N ILE A 293 -25.62 -125.75 35.48
CA ILE A 293 -25.51 -124.61 36.41
C ILE A 293 -24.11 -123.99 36.30
N GLN A 294 -23.05 -124.78 36.25
CA GLN A 294 -21.68 -124.26 36.07
C GLN A 294 -21.49 -123.58 34.71
N GLU A 295 -22.07 -124.10 33.64
CA GLU A 295 -22.11 -123.46 32.31
C GLU A 295 -22.87 -122.11 32.37
N GLN A 296 -24.02 -122.08 33.04
CA GLN A 296 -24.79 -120.84 33.26
C GLN A 296 -24.03 -119.84 34.15
N GLU A 297 -23.31 -120.29 35.17
CA GLU A 297 -22.43 -119.44 35.98
C GLU A 297 -21.29 -118.84 35.14
N GLN A 298 -20.65 -119.61 34.27
CA GLN A 298 -19.64 -119.08 33.34
C GLN A 298 -20.23 -118.05 32.36
N ILE A 299 -21.43 -118.30 31.83
CA ILE A 299 -22.16 -117.34 30.98
C ILE A 299 -22.52 -116.07 31.76
N ILE A 300 -22.95 -116.18 33.01
CA ILE A 300 -23.24 -115.03 33.89
C ILE A 300 -21.95 -114.25 34.18
N ILE A 301 -20.81 -114.92 34.38
CA ILE A 301 -19.50 -114.30 34.58
C ILE A 301 -19.03 -113.58 33.31
N SER A 302 -19.18 -114.17 32.12
CA SER A 302 -18.82 -113.51 30.86
C SER A 302 -19.73 -112.30 30.59
N LEU A 303 -21.04 -112.44 30.73
CA LEU A 303 -21.99 -111.32 30.55
C LEU A 303 -21.74 -110.19 31.55
N ARG A 304 -21.36 -110.48 32.80
CA ARG A 304 -20.94 -109.44 33.78
C ARG A 304 -19.64 -108.75 33.36
N ARG A 305 -18.68 -109.48 32.79
CA ARG A 305 -17.44 -108.92 32.26
C ARG A 305 -17.69 -108.03 31.03
N ASP A 306 -18.59 -108.46 30.14
CA ASP A 306 -18.96 -107.71 28.94
C ASP A 306 -19.77 -106.46 29.29
N LEU A 307 -20.69 -106.53 30.26
CA LEU A 307 -21.38 -105.37 30.81
C LEU A 307 -20.42 -104.38 31.49
N ALA A 308 -19.42 -104.86 32.23
CA ALA A 308 -18.38 -104.00 32.80
C ALA A 308 -17.53 -103.33 31.71
N GLY A 309 -17.16 -104.06 30.65
CA GLY A 309 -16.42 -103.52 29.51
C GLY A 309 -17.24 -102.53 28.67
N LEU A 310 -18.55 -102.76 28.51
CA LEU A 310 -19.48 -101.82 27.89
C LEU A 310 -19.65 -100.56 28.73
N ASN A 311 -19.85 -100.68 30.05
CA ASN A 311 -19.98 -99.54 30.96
C ASN A 311 -18.70 -98.69 31.00
N ALA A 312 -17.52 -99.31 30.96
CA ALA A 312 -16.24 -98.60 30.84
C ALA A 312 -16.19 -97.79 29.52
N ARG A 313 -16.40 -98.43 28.37
CA ARG A 313 -16.43 -97.76 27.06
C ARG A 313 -17.48 -96.65 26.98
N LEU A 314 -18.65 -96.83 27.60
CA LEU A 314 -19.73 -95.85 27.60
C LEU A 314 -19.39 -94.66 28.51
N SER A 315 -18.69 -94.91 29.63
CA SER A 315 -18.08 -93.86 30.46
C SER A 315 -17.01 -93.08 29.70
N ASP A 316 -16.11 -93.76 28.99
CA ASP A 316 -15.05 -93.13 28.18
C ASP A 316 -15.66 -92.25 27.07
N VAL A 317 -16.65 -92.75 26.33
CA VAL A 317 -17.37 -92.00 25.29
C VAL A 317 -18.12 -90.80 25.87
N ASN A 318 -18.71 -90.93 27.07
CA ASN A 318 -19.41 -89.82 27.72
C ASN A 318 -18.43 -88.75 28.24
N GLY A 319 -17.25 -89.17 28.72
CA GLY A 319 -16.13 -88.28 29.05
C GLY A 319 -15.60 -87.55 27.81
N GLU A 320 -15.32 -88.27 26.72
CA GLU A 320 -14.91 -87.69 25.44
C GLU A 320 -15.94 -86.69 24.89
N LEU A 321 -17.24 -87.00 24.99
CA LEU A 321 -18.31 -86.10 24.55
C LEU A 321 -18.32 -84.81 25.38
N THR A 322 -18.17 -84.93 26.70
CA THR A 322 -18.07 -83.80 27.63
C THR A 322 -16.84 -82.94 27.31
N ASP A 323 -15.68 -83.56 27.07
CA ASP A 323 -14.45 -82.84 26.70
C ASP A 323 -14.49 -82.23 25.29
N LYS A 324 -15.27 -82.79 24.37
CA LYS A 324 -15.53 -82.19 23.05
C LYS A 324 -16.43 -80.96 23.18
N GLN A 325 -17.48 -81.04 24.00
CA GLN A 325 -18.36 -79.91 24.33
C GLN A 325 -17.60 -78.80 25.06
N LYS A 326 -16.79 -79.14 26.07
CA LYS A 326 -15.94 -78.21 26.81
C LYS A 326 -14.98 -77.46 25.89
N ARG A 327 -14.21 -78.17 25.04
CA ARG A 327 -13.30 -77.53 24.06
C ARG A 327 -14.01 -76.67 23.03
N ALA A 328 -15.24 -77.03 22.64
CA ALA A 328 -16.06 -76.20 21.76
C ALA A 328 -16.53 -74.91 22.45
N LEU A 329 -16.93 -74.99 23.73
CA LEU A 329 -17.28 -73.81 24.54
C LEU A 329 -16.06 -72.92 24.80
N GLU A 330 -14.90 -73.48 25.16
CA GLU A 330 -13.65 -72.74 25.35
C GLU A 330 -13.25 -71.99 24.06
N LYS A 331 -13.34 -72.64 22.89
CA LYS A 331 -13.10 -71.99 21.60
C LYS A 331 -14.13 -70.88 21.27
N SER A 332 -15.40 -71.07 21.66
CA SER A 332 -16.43 -70.05 21.49
C SER A 332 -16.16 -68.84 22.38
N ASP A 333 -15.82 -69.07 23.64
CA ASP A 333 -15.51 -68.05 24.65
C ASP A 333 -14.24 -67.25 24.30
N THR A 334 -13.18 -67.88 23.76
CA THR A 334 -12.03 -67.14 23.19
C THR A 334 -12.45 -66.29 21.99
N THR A 335 -13.25 -66.84 21.07
CA THR A 335 -13.72 -66.10 19.89
C THR A 335 -14.57 -64.88 20.28
N ILE A 336 -15.47 -65.03 21.26
CA ILE A 336 -16.29 -63.94 21.79
C ILE A 336 -15.42 -62.88 22.47
N ARG A 337 -14.41 -63.27 23.28
CA ARG A 337 -13.48 -62.30 23.87
C ARG A 337 -12.72 -61.51 22.80
N ASP A 338 -12.25 -62.16 21.75
CA ASP A 338 -11.48 -61.49 20.70
C ASP A 338 -12.35 -60.56 19.83
N GLN A 339 -13.56 -60.99 19.48
CA GLN A 339 -14.58 -60.11 18.86
C GLN A 339 -14.96 -58.93 19.77
N THR A 340 -15.02 -59.13 21.08
CA THR A 340 -15.30 -58.05 22.05
C THR A 340 -14.14 -57.05 22.13
N LYS A 341 -12.88 -57.52 22.07
CA LYS A 341 -11.71 -56.63 21.94
C LYS A 341 -11.79 -55.83 20.64
N GLU A 342 -12.06 -56.49 19.51
CA GLU A 342 -12.16 -55.83 18.20
C GLU A 342 -13.26 -54.76 18.19
N LEU A 343 -14.47 -55.08 18.67
CA LEU A 343 -15.58 -54.13 18.84
C LEU A 343 -15.21 -52.93 19.72
N ASN A 344 -14.47 -53.14 20.80
CA ASN A 344 -13.98 -52.04 21.63
C ASN A 344 -12.95 -51.17 20.88
N THR A 345 -12.02 -51.76 20.11
CA THR A 345 -11.07 -50.97 19.31
C THR A 345 -11.75 -50.20 18.17
N THR A 346 -12.76 -50.78 17.50
CA THR A 346 -13.51 -50.08 16.45
C THR A 346 -14.39 -48.98 17.02
N ARG A 347 -14.99 -49.18 18.21
CA ARG A 347 -15.73 -48.13 18.94
C ARG A 347 -14.83 -46.95 19.33
N VAL A 348 -13.60 -47.19 19.78
CA VAL A 348 -12.61 -46.13 20.07
C VAL A 348 -12.09 -45.44 18.80
N LYS A 349 -11.95 -46.17 17.68
CA LYS A 349 -11.66 -45.57 16.37
C LYS A 349 -12.81 -44.66 15.91
N LEU A 350 -14.06 -45.10 16.09
CA LEU A 350 -15.26 -44.32 15.75
C LEU A 350 -15.40 -43.06 16.60
N SER A 351 -15.14 -43.11 17.92
CA SER A 351 -15.17 -41.88 18.74
C SER A 351 -14.11 -40.89 18.30
N LYS A 352 -12.86 -41.34 18.07
CA LYS A 352 -11.79 -40.48 17.53
C LYS A 352 -12.14 -39.88 16.17
N LEU A 353 -12.85 -40.61 15.30
CA LEU A 353 -13.33 -40.09 14.03
C LEU A 353 -14.46 -39.05 14.21
N SER A 354 -15.37 -39.23 15.19
CA SER A 354 -16.34 -38.19 15.56
C SER A 354 -15.62 -36.93 16.04
N ASP A 355 -14.69 -37.06 17.00
CA ASP A 355 -13.91 -35.92 17.53
C ASP A 355 -13.20 -35.13 16.42
N ILE A 356 -12.75 -35.80 15.35
CA ILE A 356 -12.13 -35.18 14.18
C ILE A 356 -13.18 -34.49 13.28
N VAL A 357 -14.31 -35.14 13.01
CA VAL A 357 -15.41 -34.57 12.21
C VAL A 357 -16.03 -33.35 12.90
N ASP A 358 -16.20 -33.38 14.22
CA ASP A 358 -16.72 -32.27 15.02
C ASP A 358 -15.75 -31.08 14.99
N LYS A 359 -14.44 -31.32 15.16
CA LYS A 359 -13.39 -30.29 15.00
C LYS A 359 -13.31 -29.72 13.58
N GLN A 360 -13.45 -30.56 12.55
CA GLN A 360 -13.48 -30.12 11.16
C GLN A 360 -14.72 -29.28 10.86
N SER A 361 -15.90 -29.68 11.37
CA SER A 361 -17.15 -28.94 11.21
C SER A 361 -17.07 -27.56 11.85
N ALA A 362 -16.63 -27.47 13.11
CA ALA A 362 -16.39 -26.20 13.79
C ALA A 362 -15.36 -25.32 13.05
N LYS A 363 -14.33 -25.91 12.43
CA LYS A 363 -13.36 -25.14 11.63
C LYS A 363 -13.95 -24.66 10.30
N ILE A 364 -14.81 -25.44 9.66
CA ILE A 364 -15.56 -25.04 8.45
C ILE A 364 -16.49 -23.87 8.79
N GLU A 365 -17.22 -23.92 9.90
CA GLU A 365 -18.08 -22.82 10.38
C GLU A 365 -17.26 -21.55 10.66
N SER A 366 -16.13 -21.66 11.38
CA SER A 366 -15.18 -20.54 11.56
C SER A 366 -14.81 -19.91 10.22
N LEU A 367 -14.31 -20.70 9.27
CA LEU A 367 -13.88 -20.23 7.96
C LEU A 367 -15.03 -19.65 7.12
N GLN A 368 -16.26 -20.14 7.28
CA GLN A 368 -17.45 -19.54 6.66
C GLN A 368 -17.75 -18.17 7.26
N THR A 369 -17.70 -18.00 8.59
CA THR A 369 -17.91 -16.66 9.20
C THR A 369 -16.82 -15.68 8.79
N ASP A 370 -15.57 -16.12 8.70
CA ASP A 370 -14.44 -15.26 8.29
C ASP A 370 -14.50 -14.91 6.80
N LEU A 371 -14.95 -15.84 5.94
CA LEU A 371 -15.26 -15.56 4.53
C LEU A 371 -16.40 -14.55 4.37
N VAL A 372 -17.43 -14.61 5.23
CA VAL A 372 -18.51 -13.61 5.23
C VAL A 372 -18.00 -12.24 5.68
N LYS A 373 -17.22 -12.16 6.77
CA LYS A 373 -16.56 -10.90 7.22
C LYS A 373 -15.67 -10.30 6.14
N SER A 374 -14.88 -11.14 5.46
CA SER A 374 -13.99 -10.71 4.36
C SER A 374 -14.80 -10.16 3.17
N LYS A 375 -15.90 -10.83 2.79
CA LYS A 375 -16.80 -10.36 1.73
C LYS A 375 -17.52 -9.05 2.09
N THR A 376 -18.00 -8.88 3.32
CA THR A 376 -18.65 -7.62 3.71
C THR A 376 -17.65 -6.46 3.74
N LEU A 377 -16.41 -6.69 4.19
CA LEU A 377 -15.35 -5.70 4.15
C LEU A 377 -14.94 -5.34 2.71
N ALA A 378 -14.82 -6.34 1.82
CA ALA A 378 -14.55 -6.11 0.40
C ALA A 378 -15.66 -5.28 -0.27
N ASN A 379 -16.93 -5.56 0.02
CA ASN A 379 -18.06 -4.78 -0.48
C ASN A 379 -18.06 -3.33 0.04
N GLN A 380 -17.63 -3.10 1.30
CA GLN A 380 -17.47 -1.75 1.86
C GLN A 380 -16.35 -0.97 1.14
N TYR A 381 -15.21 -1.61 0.86
CA TYR A 381 -14.15 -0.99 0.07
C TYR A 381 -14.56 -0.73 -1.38
N GLN A 382 -15.31 -1.62 -2.02
CA GLN A 382 -15.83 -1.38 -3.37
C GLN A 382 -16.76 -0.16 -3.39
N LEU A 383 -17.72 -0.07 -2.46
CA LEU A 383 -18.60 1.09 -2.34
C LEU A 383 -17.83 2.40 -2.12
N LEU A 384 -16.74 2.38 -1.35
CA LEU A 384 -15.88 3.53 -1.15
C LEU A 384 -15.10 3.91 -2.43
N VAL A 385 -14.62 2.93 -3.20
CA VAL A 385 -13.99 3.14 -4.51
C VAL A 385 -14.98 3.73 -5.51
N ASP A 386 -16.21 3.19 -5.58
CA ASP A 386 -17.27 3.70 -6.46
C ASP A 386 -17.63 5.16 -6.12
N GLN A 387 -17.77 5.48 -4.83
CA GLN A 387 -17.95 6.86 -4.36
C GLN A 387 -16.80 7.78 -4.79
N ARG A 388 -15.55 7.37 -4.56
CA ARG A 388 -14.36 8.14 -4.99
C ARG A 388 -14.27 8.31 -6.49
N GLN A 389 -14.68 7.33 -7.29
CA GLN A 389 -14.76 7.49 -8.74
C GLN A 389 -15.78 8.58 -9.11
N THR A 390 -16.97 8.58 -8.52
CA THR A 390 -17.96 9.64 -8.80
C THR A 390 -17.52 11.03 -8.36
N ASP A 391 -16.71 11.15 -7.31
CA ASP A 391 -16.10 12.43 -6.93
C ASP A 391 -15.03 12.87 -7.95
N ILE A 392 -14.20 11.94 -8.43
CA ILE A 392 -13.20 12.20 -9.49
C ILE A 392 -13.88 12.63 -10.79
N ASP A 393 -14.94 11.95 -11.21
CA ASP A 393 -15.69 12.28 -12.43
C ASP A 393 -16.29 13.70 -12.36
N ARG A 394 -16.86 14.07 -11.20
CA ARG A 394 -17.37 15.42 -10.92
C ARG A 394 -16.27 16.49 -10.96
N LEU A 395 -15.10 16.21 -10.37
CA LEU A 395 -13.97 17.13 -10.36
C LEU A 395 -13.39 17.30 -11.77
N THR A 396 -13.27 16.22 -12.54
CA THR A 396 -12.87 16.23 -13.95
C THR A 396 -13.82 17.08 -14.79
N GLN A 397 -15.13 16.90 -14.65
CA GLN A 397 -16.14 17.72 -15.34
C GLN A 397 -16.04 19.20 -14.94
N ASN A 398 -15.76 19.51 -13.67
CA ASN A 398 -15.57 20.89 -13.20
C ASN A 398 -14.30 21.54 -13.76
N LEU A 399 -13.22 20.77 -13.92
CA LEU A 399 -12.00 21.20 -14.58
C LEU A 399 -12.22 21.43 -16.08
N GLU A 400 -12.88 20.51 -16.78
CA GLU A 400 -13.20 20.65 -18.21
C GLU A 400 -14.06 21.90 -18.48
N GLN A 401 -15.07 22.17 -17.63
CA GLN A 401 -15.85 23.42 -17.70
C GLN A 401 -14.99 24.67 -17.48
N LYS A 402 -14.05 24.64 -16.53
CA LYS A 402 -13.12 25.77 -16.28
C LYS A 402 -12.17 26.00 -17.46
N THR A 403 -11.57 24.93 -18.01
CA THR A 403 -10.73 25.02 -19.22
C THR A 403 -11.54 25.59 -20.39
N SER A 404 -12.77 25.11 -20.62
CA SER A 404 -13.68 25.63 -21.65
C SER A 404 -14.01 27.14 -21.48
N ILE A 405 -14.01 27.66 -20.25
CA ILE A 405 -14.15 29.09 -19.97
C ILE A 405 -12.86 29.85 -20.29
N VAL A 406 -11.69 29.33 -19.88
CA VAL A 406 -10.37 29.93 -20.19
C VAL A 406 -10.15 30.00 -21.70
N ASP A 407 -10.38 28.88 -22.40
CA ASP A 407 -10.37 28.76 -23.88
C ASP A 407 -11.19 29.85 -24.58
N ARG A 408 -12.32 30.26 -23.99
CA ARG A 408 -13.18 31.32 -24.55
C ARG A 408 -12.63 32.71 -24.25
N VAL A 409 -12.08 32.93 -23.06
CA VAL A 409 -11.46 34.21 -22.67
C VAL A 409 -10.20 34.49 -23.49
N GLU A 410 -9.36 33.48 -23.72
CA GLU A 410 -8.17 33.60 -24.58
C GLU A 410 -8.55 33.92 -26.03
N ARG A 411 -9.60 33.30 -26.58
CA ARG A 411 -10.13 33.63 -27.91
C ARG A 411 -10.63 35.08 -27.98
N THR A 412 -11.39 35.55 -27.00
CA THR A 412 -11.83 36.96 -26.98
C THR A 412 -10.65 37.94 -26.88
N HIS A 413 -9.63 37.66 -26.07
CA HIS A 413 -8.43 38.51 -26.02
C HIS A 413 -7.59 38.43 -27.31
N HIS A 414 -7.59 37.30 -28.01
CA HIS A 414 -6.96 37.20 -29.33
C HIS A 414 -7.70 38.04 -30.38
N ASP A 415 -9.04 38.00 -30.39
CA ASP A 415 -9.86 38.83 -31.28
C ASP A 415 -9.74 40.33 -30.95
N GLU A 416 -9.73 40.72 -29.67
CA GLU A 416 -9.42 42.09 -29.22
C GLU A 416 -8.02 42.54 -29.65
N GLY A 417 -7.01 41.66 -29.51
CA GLY A 417 -5.65 41.88 -30.00
C GLY A 417 -5.58 42.06 -31.52
N ARG A 418 -6.39 41.31 -32.28
CA ARG A 418 -6.47 41.43 -33.73
C ARG A 418 -7.15 42.74 -34.15
N VAL A 419 -8.28 43.08 -33.53
CA VAL A 419 -9.03 44.33 -33.79
C VAL A 419 -8.19 45.56 -33.44
N THR A 420 -7.46 45.55 -32.32
CA THR A 420 -6.56 46.65 -31.96
C THR A 420 -5.37 46.75 -32.93
N HIS A 421 -4.83 45.63 -33.42
CA HIS A 421 -3.80 45.64 -34.46
C HIS A 421 -4.32 46.18 -35.81
N GLU A 422 -5.54 45.80 -36.21
CA GLU A 422 -6.24 46.33 -37.40
C GLU A 422 -6.43 47.85 -37.30
N PHE A 423 -6.87 48.37 -36.15
CA PHE A 423 -6.98 49.82 -35.92
C PHE A 423 -5.63 50.55 -35.95
N VAL A 424 -4.56 49.95 -35.41
CA VAL A 424 -3.20 50.52 -35.47
C VAL A 424 -2.68 50.54 -36.92
N ALA A 425 -2.94 49.50 -37.72
CA ALA A 425 -2.57 49.43 -39.12
C ALA A 425 -3.31 50.50 -39.96
N ILE A 426 -4.61 50.67 -39.76
CA ILE A 426 -5.41 51.74 -40.38
C ILE A 426 -4.88 53.12 -39.95
N GLY A 427 -4.57 53.31 -38.67
CA GLY A 427 -3.97 54.55 -38.16
C GLY A 427 -2.60 54.88 -38.77
N ALA A 428 -1.81 53.86 -39.11
CA ALA A 428 -0.55 54.02 -39.83
C ALA A 428 -0.77 54.40 -41.31
N GLN A 429 -1.69 53.71 -42.00
CA GLN A 429 -2.08 54.04 -43.38
C GLN A 429 -2.61 55.48 -43.49
N CYS A 430 -3.50 55.91 -42.59
CA CYS A 430 -4.03 57.28 -42.53
C CYS A 430 -2.97 58.37 -42.28
N LYS A 431 -1.76 58.03 -41.82
CA LYS A 431 -0.59 58.93 -41.81
C LYS A 431 0.17 58.86 -43.13
N GLY A 432 0.46 57.66 -43.61
CA GLY A 432 1.14 57.41 -44.89
C GLY A 432 0.47 58.14 -46.06
N GLU A 433 -0.84 57.93 -46.25
CA GLU A 433 -1.61 58.53 -47.35
C GLU A 433 -1.60 60.06 -47.35
N ARG A 434 -1.57 60.72 -46.19
CA ARG A 434 -1.48 62.19 -46.13
C ARG A 434 -0.12 62.70 -46.63
N HIS A 435 0.94 61.99 -46.29
CA HIS A 435 2.28 62.29 -46.79
C HIS A 435 2.39 61.95 -48.29
N GLU A 436 1.88 60.79 -48.73
CA GLU A 436 1.83 60.38 -50.14
C GLU A 436 1.04 61.39 -50.99
N GLN A 437 -0.16 61.79 -50.59
CA GLN A 437 -0.94 62.84 -51.26
C GLN A 437 -0.25 64.22 -51.26
N THR A 438 0.60 64.50 -50.28
CA THR A 438 1.40 65.75 -50.25
C THR A 438 2.57 65.67 -51.22
N ILE A 439 3.28 64.53 -51.22
CA ILE A 439 4.36 64.22 -52.17
C ILE A 439 3.82 64.20 -53.60
N GLU A 440 2.63 63.66 -53.85
CA GLU A 440 2.07 63.60 -55.20
C GLU A 440 1.58 64.98 -55.68
N ARG A 441 1.03 65.84 -54.82
CA ARG A 441 0.80 67.26 -55.15
C ARG A 441 2.12 68.00 -55.46
N GLN A 442 3.19 67.73 -54.70
CA GLN A 442 4.51 68.29 -54.98
C GLN A 442 5.11 67.75 -56.28
N ARG A 443 4.95 66.46 -56.60
CA ARG A 443 5.33 65.84 -57.88
C ARG A 443 4.53 66.43 -59.04
N GLN A 444 3.23 66.66 -58.89
CA GLN A 444 2.41 67.31 -59.90
C GLN A 444 2.87 68.76 -60.17
N ALA A 445 3.13 69.55 -59.13
CA ALA A 445 3.69 70.90 -59.28
C ALA A 445 5.09 70.88 -59.94
N LEU A 446 5.97 69.94 -59.55
CA LEU A 446 7.27 69.74 -60.19
C LEU A 446 7.15 69.27 -61.64
N ASN A 447 6.16 68.44 -61.97
CA ASN A 447 5.91 67.96 -63.32
C ASN A 447 5.29 69.04 -64.20
N GLU A 448 4.46 69.94 -63.65
CA GLU A 448 3.99 71.13 -64.37
C GLU A 448 5.15 72.11 -64.63
N LEU A 449 6.01 72.34 -63.64
CA LEU A 449 7.18 73.20 -63.77
C LEU A 449 8.19 72.62 -64.80
N ARG A 450 8.43 71.30 -64.75
CA ARG A 450 9.18 70.57 -65.79
C ARG A 450 8.48 70.58 -67.15
N ALA A 451 7.15 70.56 -67.22
CA ALA A 451 6.42 70.65 -68.48
C ALA A 451 6.60 72.04 -69.11
N ARG A 452 6.46 73.12 -68.33
CA ARG A 452 6.78 74.50 -68.76
C ARG A 452 8.23 74.61 -69.23
N MET A 453 9.18 74.02 -68.49
CA MET A 453 10.60 73.99 -68.86
C MET A 453 10.86 73.21 -70.15
N LYS A 454 10.19 72.06 -70.32
CA LYS A 454 10.24 71.25 -71.55
C LYS A 454 9.58 71.95 -72.74
N SER A 455 8.52 72.73 -72.55
CA SER A 455 7.96 73.59 -73.60
C SER A 455 8.94 74.67 -74.07
N ILE A 456 9.79 75.16 -73.18
CA ILE A 456 10.89 76.09 -73.51
C ILE A 456 12.00 75.35 -74.27
N GLU A 457 12.35 74.13 -73.87
CA GLU A 457 13.34 73.30 -74.61
C GLU A 457 12.84 72.81 -75.98
N GLN A 458 11.54 72.52 -76.13
CA GLN A 458 10.93 72.03 -77.37
C GLN A 458 10.84 73.08 -78.48
N LEU A 459 11.22 74.34 -78.22
CA LEU A 459 11.48 75.34 -79.26
C LEU A 459 12.82 75.09 -80.02
N ARG A 460 13.47 73.94 -79.80
CA ARG A 460 14.70 73.52 -80.47
C ARG A 460 14.49 72.19 -81.26
N PRO A 461 14.26 72.23 -82.60
CA PRO A 461 13.83 71.05 -83.35
C PRO A 461 14.91 69.99 -83.64
N ALA A 462 14.52 68.72 -83.57
CA ALA A 462 15.15 67.54 -84.16
C ALA A 462 14.05 66.44 -84.34
N ASN A 463 14.21 65.45 -85.23
CA ASN A 463 13.15 64.47 -85.55
C ASN A 463 13.61 62.99 -85.68
N PRO A 464 12.72 61.98 -85.49
CA PRO A 464 13.06 60.58 -85.18
C PRO A 464 12.40 59.51 -86.11
N SER A 465 12.46 58.20 -85.79
CA SER A 465 11.80 57.13 -86.60
C SER A 465 11.32 55.83 -85.88
N TYR A 466 10.02 55.56 -86.04
CA TYR A 466 9.29 54.30 -86.34
C TYR A 466 9.42 52.95 -85.57
N GLU A 467 10.59 52.48 -85.10
CA GLU A 467 10.83 51.01 -84.98
C GLU A 467 9.93 50.20 -84.00
N LYS A 468 9.35 50.80 -82.96
CA LYS A 468 8.81 50.06 -81.79
C LYS A 468 7.50 49.28 -81.99
N THR A 469 6.78 49.43 -83.09
CA THR A 469 5.41 48.87 -83.24
C THR A 469 5.36 47.35 -83.50
N LEU A 470 6.47 46.75 -83.97
CA LEU A 470 6.49 45.37 -84.48
C LEU A 470 6.63 44.25 -83.43
N GLN A 471 7.10 44.56 -82.21
CA GLN A 471 7.58 43.51 -81.29
C GLN A 471 6.48 42.75 -80.53
N GLN A 472 5.26 43.30 -80.43
CA GLN A 472 4.22 42.80 -79.53
C GLN A 472 3.47 41.54 -80.02
N VAL A 473 3.50 41.25 -81.33
CA VAL A 473 2.67 40.19 -81.96
C VAL A 473 3.23 38.78 -81.75
N VAL A 474 4.54 38.64 -81.46
CA VAL A 474 5.24 37.34 -81.45
C VAL A 474 4.94 36.51 -80.19
N SER A 475 4.66 37.15 -79.05
CA SER A 475 4.57 36.48 -77.74
C SER A 475 3.45 35.44 -77.66
N LEU A 476 2.25 35.80 -78.16
CA LEU A 476 0.99 35.08 -77.91
C LEU A 476 0.87 33.71 -78.61
N LYS A 477 1.87 33.28 -79.39
CA LYS A 477 1.85 31.97 -80.09
C LYS A 477 2.55 30.83 -79.33
N ARG A 478 3.19 31.10 -78.18
CA ARG A 478 4.02 30.10 -77.47
C ARG A 478 3.21 29.14 -76.58
N GLU A 479 2.18 29.60 -75.89
CA GLU A 479 1.52 28.85 -74.80
C GLU A 479 0.66 27.65 -75.28
N LEU A 480 0.13 27.69 -76.50
CA LEU A 480 -0.74 26.64 -77.04
C LEU A 480 -0.03 25.29 -77.34
N ALA A 481 1.29 25.21 -77.20
CA ALA A 481 2.07 24.01 -77.48
C ALA A 481 2.19 23.04 -76.29
N GLU A 482 2.09 23.52 -75.05
CA GLU A 482 2.59 22.80 -73.87
C GLU A 482 1.61 21.74 -73.31
N ILE A 483 0.29 21.97 -73.48
CA ILE A 483 -0.78 21.19 -72.84
C ILE A 483 -0.94 19.75 -73.42
N ARG A 484 -0.36 19.44 -74.60
CA ARG A 484 -0.58 18.15 -75.29
C ARG A 484 0.41 17.03 -74.94
N ALA A 485 1.40 17.25 -74.08
CA ALA A 485 2.64 16.47 -74.10
C ALA A 485 2.79 15.31 -73.08
N ARG A 486 1.77 14.96 -72.25
CA ARG A 486 1.94 13.96 -71.16
C ARG A 486 0.79 12.97 -70.96
N GLN A 487 0.74 11.93 -71.79
CA GLN A 487 0.10 10.63 -71.49
C GLN A 487 0.85 9.45 -72.16
N ALA A 488 1.38 8.53 -71.35
CA ALA A 488 1.81 7.15 -71.66
C ALA A 488 2.08 6.43 -70.31
N LEU A 489 1.34 5.41 -69.83
CA LEU A 489 1.16 4.00 -70.29
C LEU A 489 2.31 3.05 -69.82
N PRO A 490 2.08 1.73 -69.57
CA PRO A 490 1.09 1.09 -68.67
C PRO A 490 1.71 -0.14 -67.89
N ILE A 491 0.93 -1.23 -67.63
CA ILE A 491 1.31 -2.63 -67.20
C ILE A 491 1.57 -2.84 -65.67
N ASP A 492 1.07 -3.87 -64.93
CA ASP A 492 0.02 -4.93 -65.10
C ASP A 492 -0.28 -5.63 -63.71
N ILE A 493 -1.53 -5.92 -63.27
CA ILE A 493 -2.31 -7.21 -63.29
C ILE A 493 -1.86 -8.30 -62.24
N PRO A 494 -2.73 -9.12 -61.56
CA PRO A 494 -4.16 -8.99 -61.14
C PRO A 494 -4.56 -9.74 -59.79
N PHE A 495 -5.88 -9.88 -59.52
CA PHE A 495 -6.66 -11.03 -58.92
C PHE A 495 -6.17 -11.85 -57.69
N LEU A 496 -7.04 -12.48 -56.86
CA LEU A 496 -8.47 -12.87 -57.03
C LEU A 496 -9.28 -12.78 -55.70
N THR A 497 -10.62 -12.76 -55.80
CA THR A 497 -11.59 -12.77 -54.69
C THR A 497 -12.69 -13.83 -54.89
N ALA A 498 -13.13 -14.54 -53.84
CA ALA A 498 -14.44 -15.23 -53.79
C ALA A 498 -14.88 -15.58 -52.34
N PRO A 499 -16.20 -15.56 -51.99
CA PRO A 499 -16.69 -15.82 -50.63
C PRO A 499 -17.53 -17.13 -50.47
N ALA A 500 -18.05 -17.33 -49.25
CA ALA A 500 -18.78 -18.49 -48.73
C ALA A 500 -20.10 -18.90 -49.45
N SER A 501 -20.56 -20.15 -49.25
CA SER A 501 -21.65 -20.49 -48.28
C SER A 501 -22.18 -21.95 -48.33
N ASN A 502 -22.72 -22.41 -47.19
CA ASN A 502 -23.83 -23.38 -46.98
C ASN A 502 -23.77 -24.89 -47.39
N SER A 503 -23.67 -25.74 -46.35
CA SER A 503 -24.78 -26.59 -45.80
C SER A 503 -24.94 -28.11 -46.12
N ILE A 504 -25.69 -28.77 -45.21
CA ILE A 504 -26.36 -30.10 -45.25
C ILE A 504 -25.57 -31.37 -44.80
N GLN A 505 -25.80 -31.73 -43.53
CA GLN A 505 -26.16 -33.05 -42.96
C GLN A 505 -25.61 -34.37 -43.56
N HIS A 506 -25.10 -35.27 -42.69
CA HIS A 506 -25.84 -36.49 -42.32
C HIS A 506 -25.33 -37.15 -41.00
N ARG A 507 -26.12 -38.08 -40.43
CA ARG A 507 -25.84 -38.81 -39.17
C ARG A 507 -25.00 -40.08 -39.41
N SER A 508 -24.24 -40.55 -38.40
CA SER A 508 -24.64 -41.69 -37.53
C SER A 508 -23.50 -42.36 -36.71
N ALA A 509 -23.92 -43.19 -35.75
CA ALA A 509 -23.24 -44.37 -35.19
C ALA A 509 -21.98 -44.23 -34.28
N THR A 510 -22.26 -44.24 -32.97
CA THR A 510 -21.82 -45.27 -31.99
C THR A 510 -20.34 -45.66 -31.88
N MET A 511 -19.77 -45.43 -30.68
CA MET A 511 -18.47 -45.96 -30.22
C MET A 511 -18.42 -47.50 -30.25
N PRO A 512 -17.30 -48.15 -30.65
CA PRO A 512 -17.16 -49.60 -30.57
C PRO A 512 -17.04 -50.07 -29.12
N SER A 513 -18.00 -50.87 -28.65
CA SER A 513 -17.81 -51.71 -27.46
C SER A 513 -17.40 -53.11 -27.90
N GLN A 514 -16.16 -53.50 -27.58
CA GLN A 514 -15.68 -54.87 -27.63
C GLN A 514 -14.94 -55.15 -26.30
N THR A 515 -15.66 -55.63 -25.30
CA THR A 515 -15.92 -57.05 -25.01
C THR A 515 -14.71 -57.80 -24.46
N PHE A 516 -14.82 -58.24 -23.20
CA PHE A 516 -14.72 -59.67 -22.92
C PHE A 516 -15.85 -60.12 -22.00
N THR A 517 -16.46 -61.24 -22.32
CA THR A 517 -17.65 -61.77 -21.64
C THR A 517 -17.24 -62.74 -20.53
N ALA A 518 -17.33 -62.29 -19.27
CA ALA A 518 -17.22 -63.18 -18.11
C ALA A 518 -18.56 -63.89 -17.85
N ALA A 519 -18.82 -64.98 -18.58
CA ALA A 519 -20.01 -65.82 -18.40
C ALA A 519 -19.68 -67.31 -18.56
N ALA A 520 -20.19 -68.12 -17.63
CA ALA A 520 -20.17 -69.59 -17.60
C ALA A 520 -18.79 -70.30 -17.56
N SER A 521 -18.31 -70.61 -16.36
CA SER A 521 -17.35 -71.71 -16.12
C SER A 521 -17.55 -72.45 -14.79
N SER A 522 -18.80 -72.59 -14.33
CA SER A 522 -19.18 -73.48 -13.22
C SER A 522 -18.97 -74.95 -13.59
N GLY A 523 -17.71 -75.39 -13.59
CA GLY A 523 -17.29 -76.71 -14.07
C GLY A 523 -15.85 -76.82 -14.59
N MET A 524 -14.98 -75.81 -14.40
CA MET A 524 -13.55 -75.93 -14.75
C MET A 524 -12.73 -76.56 -13.61
N SER A 525 -11.64 -77.26 -13.98
CA SER A 525 -10.68 -77.82 -13.03
C SER A 525 -9.89 -76.71 -12.32
N PRO A 526 -9.55 -76.85 -11.02
CA PRO A 526 -8.72 -75.90 -10.28
C PRO A 526 -7.39 -75.57 -11.00
N GLU A 527 -6.79 -76.57 -11.66
CA GLU A 527 -5.56 -76.41 -12.45
C GLU A 527 -5.74 -75.39 -13.59
N ALA A 528 -6.86 -75.48 -14.31
CA ALA A 528 -7.16 -74.58 -15.43
C ALA A 528 -7.55 -73.18 -14.96
N GLN A 529 -8.18 -73.08 -13.79
CA GLN A 529 -8.54 -71.81 -13.17
C GLN A 529 -7.29 -71.05 -12.71
N LYS A 530 -6.35 -71.73 -12.05
CA LYS A 530 -5.02 -71.18 -11.69
C LYS A 530 -4.23 -70.71 -12.92
N ILE A 531 -4.25 -71.46 -14.02
CA ILE A 531 -3.59 -71.06 -15.29
C ILE A 531 -4.25 -69.81 -15.91
N ILE A 532 -5.56 -69.60 -15.73
CA ILE A 532 -6.23 -68.36 -16.14
C ILE A 532 -5.80 -67.20 -15.24
N GLU A 533 -5.81 -67.39 -13.92
CA GLU A 533 -5.41 -66.38 -12.92
C GLU A 533 -3.93 -65.94 -13.10
N GLU A 534 -3.02 -66.87 -13.34
CA GLU A 534 -1.61 -66.56 -13.66
C GLU A 534 -1.47 -65.79 -14.99
N ARG A 535 -2.31 -66.09 -15.99
CA ARG A 535 -2.31 -65.38 -17.28
C ARG A 535 -2.91 -63.99 -17.17
N THR A 536 -3.96 -63.77 -16.37
CA THR A 536 -4.51 -62.44 -16.12
C THR A 536 -3.52 -61.60 -15.30
N ALA A 537 -2.92 -62.16 -14.25
CA ALA A 537 -1.87 -61.47 -13.47
C ALA A 537 -0.65 -61.09 -14.33
N HIS A 538 -0.20 -61.96 -15.24
CA HIS A 538 0.86 -61.62 -16.20
C HIS A 538 0.42 -60.55 -17.22
N ALA A 539 -0.84 -60.57 -17.69
CA ALA A 539 -1.36 -59.54 -18.59
C ALA A 539 -1.47 -58.18 -17.89
N GLU A 540 -1.96 -58.14 -16.65
CA GLU A 540 -2.02 -56.93 -15.81
C GLU A 540 -0.62 -56.38 -15.50
N THR A 541 0.35 -57.26 -15.22
CA THR A 541 1.77 -56.88 -15.04
C THR A 541 2.37 -56.31 -16.33
N MET A 542 2.04 -56.87 -17.49
CA MET A 542 2.48 -56.33 -18.78
C MET A 542 1.84 -54.96 -19.07
N ASN A 543 0.52 -54.82 -18.85
CA ASN A 543 -0.22 -53.58 -19.10
C ASN A 543 0.23 -52.44 -18.19
N THR A 544 0.53 -52.72 -16.92
CA THR A 544 1.06 -51.74 -15.97
C THR A 544 2.48 -51.30 -16.34
N LEU A 545 3.37 -52.23 -16.73
CA LEU A 545 4.70 -51.89 -17.23
C LEU A 545 4.67 -51.05 -18.52
N GLN A 546 3.76 -51.37 -19.45
CA GLN A 546 3.54 -50.56 -20.65
C GLN A 546 3.02 -49.15 -20.30
N SER A 547 2.07 -49.05 -19.36
CA SER A 547 1.54 -47.77 -18.88
C SER A 547 2.63 -46.90 -18.22
N CYS A 548 3.52 -47.49 -17.42
CA CYS A 548 4.68 -46.79 -16.84
C CYS A 548 5.65 -46.28 -17.92
N ASP A 549 5.85 -47.03 -18.99
CA ASP A 549 6.71 -46.66 -20.10
C ASP A 549 6.11 -45.54 -20.98
N GLU A 550 4.79 -45.58 -21.24
CA GLU A 550 4.06 -44.48 -21.88
C GLU A 550 4.07 -43.20 -21.05
N LEU A 551 3.90 -43.32 -19.72
CA LEU A 551 4.00 -42.20 -18.79
C LEU A 551 5.42 -41.60 -18.78
N TYR A 552 6.47 -42.43 -18.71
CA TYR A 552 7.86 -41.98 -18.81
C TYR A 552 8.10 -41.20 -20.11
N ASN A 553 7.78 -41.80 -21.27
CA ASN A 553 8.01 -41.14 -22.56
C ASN A 553 7.16 -39.87 -22.72
N THR A 554 5.98 -39.79 -22.10
CA THR A 554 5.15 -38.58 -22.10
C THR A 554 5.66 -37.49 -21.16
N PHE A 555 6.20 -37.86 -20.00
CA PHE A 555 6.84 -36.95 -19.05
C PHE A 555 8.14 -36.36 -19.62
N THR A 556 9.03 -37.20 -20.15
CA THR A 556 10.30 -36.77 -20.75
C THR A 556 10.08 -35.82 -21.93
N ARG A 557 9.12 -36.12 -22.84
CA ARG A 557 8.74 -35.21 -23.94
C ARG A 557 8.16 -33.87 -23.46
N LYS A 558 7.45 -33.85 -22.32
CA LYS A 558 6.97 -32.58 -21.72
C LYS A 558 8.13 -31.79 -21.11
N LEU A 559 9.06 -32.44 -20.41
CA LEU A 559 10.20 -31.76 -19.81
C LEU A 559 11.15 -31.17 -20.86
N VAL A 560 11.51 -31.91 -21.91
CA VAL A 560 12.38 -31.41 -23.01
C VAL A 560 11.82 -30.11 -23.61
N ARG A 561 10.50 -30.07 -23.85
CA ARG A 561 9.79 -28.88 -24.35
C ARG A 561 9.67 -27.74 -23.35
N LEU A 562 9.50 -28.03 -22.06
CA LEU A 562 9.43 -27.00 -21.01
C LEU A 562 10.80 -26.40 -20.67
N LEU A 563 11.87 -27.15 -20.90
CA LEU A 563 13.25 -26.76 -20.62
C LEU A 563 13.99 -26.22 -21.84
N ASP A 564 13.33 -26.11 -23.00
CA ASP A 564 13.88 -25.64 -24.27
C ASP A 564 15.20 -26.37 -24.61
N ILE A 565 15.07 -27.69 -24.76
CA ILE A 565 16.12 -28.63 -25.18
C ILE A 565 15.69 -29.18 -26.55
N ASP A 566 16.64 -29.35 -27.46
CA ASP A 566 16.36 -29.77 -28.84
C ASP A 566 15.57 -31.10 -28.88
N ASP A 567 14.46 -31.14 -29.64
CA ASP A 567 13.65 -32.36 -29.80
C ASP A 567 14.49 -33.53 -30.41
N ASP A 568 15.62 -33.25 -31.08
CA ASP A 568 16.61 -34.23 -31.54
C ASP A 568 17.28 -35.02 -30.39
N THR A 569 17.25 -34.52 -29.15
CA THR A 569 17.70 -35.29 -27.97
C THR A 569 16.77 -36.46 -27.63
N LEU A 570 15.54 -36.45 -28.13
CA LEU A 570 14.56 -37.54 -28.00
C LEU A 570 14.64 -38.56 -29.14
N LEU A 571 15.56 -38.38 -30.10
CA LEU A 571 15.68 -39.28 -31.24
C LEU A 571 16.05 -40.69 -30.73
N ASN A 572 15.18 -41.67 -31.00
CA ASN A 572 15.18 -43.06 -30.50
C ASN A 572 14.56 -43.32 -29.11
N THR A 573 13.75 -42.42 -28.51
CA THR A 573 12.92 -42.77 -27.33
C THR A 573 11.72 -43.66 -27.68
N SER A 574 11.99 -44.87 -28.16
CA SER A 574 10.99 -45.91 -28.39
C SER A 574 10.52 -46.55 -27.07
N PRO A 575 9.29 -47.07 -27.00
CA PRO A 575 8.86 -47.93 -25.90
C PRO A 575 9.78 -49.13 -25.71
N LEU A 576 10.15 -49.46 -24.47
CA LEU A 576 11.06 -50.56 -24.14
C LEU A 576 10.44 -51.94 -24.47
N SER A 577 9.11 -51.97 -24.61
CA SER A 577 8.34 -53.11 -25.14
C SER A 577 8.62 -53.39 -26.62
N THR A 578 8.87 -52.35 -27.44
CA THR A 578 9.14 -52.49 -28.88
C THR A 578 10.61 -52.66 -29.23
N VAL A 579 11.53 -52.35 -28.29
CA VAL A 579 12.98 -52.52 -28.49
C VAL A 579 13.41 -54.00 -28.36
N PRO A 580 14.14 -54.56 -29.35
CA PRO A 580 14.70 -55.92 -29.29
C PRO A 580 15.56 -56.17 -28.04
N ALA A 581 15.52 -57.40 -27.50
CA ALA A 581 16.16 -57.72 -26.22
C ALA A 581 17.69 -57.45 -26.19
N ASN A 582 18.36 -57.61 -27.34
CA ASN A 582 19.78 -57.31 -27.56
C ASN A 582 20.09 -55.79 -27.56
N GLU A 583 19.11 -54.92 -27.77
CA GLU A 583 19.28 -53.46 -27.90
C GLU A 583 18.77 -52.68 -26.68
N ARG A 584 17.99 -53.32 -25.78
CA ARG A 584 17.41 -52.67 -24.59
C ARG A 584 18.44 -51.98 -23.68
N TYR A 585 19.67 -52.49 -23.60
CA TYR A 585 20.76 -51.85 -22.88
C TYR A 585 21.09 -50.46 -23.45
N LEU A 586 21.14 -50.32 -24.77
CA LEU A 586 21.40 -49.05 -25.45
C LEU A 586 20.23 -48.06 -25.25
N ALA A 587 18.99 -48.54 -25.31
CA ALA A 587 17.81 -47.73 -25.03
C ALA A 587 17.78 -47.22 -23.58
N VAL A 588 18.17 -48.04 -22.60
CA VAL A 588 18.34 -47.60 -21.20
C VAL A 588 19.48 -46.58 -21.06
N GLN A 589 20.62 -46.78 -21.74
CA GLN A 589 21.73 -45.83 -21.71
C GLN A 589 21.37 -44.48 -22.36
N GLN A 590 20.58 -44.47 -23.43
CA GLN A 590 20.03 -43.25 -24.05
C GLN A 590 19.08 -42.53 -23.10
N ARG A 591 18.15 -43.26 -22.47
CA ARG A 591 17.22 -42.72 -21.46
C ARG A 591 17.94 -42.11 -20.25
N GLN A 592 19.02 -42.73 -19.79
CA GLN A 592 19.87 -42.15 -18.73
C GLN A 592 20.49 -40.83 -19.18
N ARG A 593 21.12 -40.79 -20.37
CA ARG A 593 21.71 -39.56 -20.92
C ARG A 593 20.69 -38.41 -21.03
N ILE A 594 19.45 -38.71 -21.41
CA ILE A 594 18.38 -37.70 -21.47
C ILE A 594 18.05 -37.18 -20.07
N ILE A 595 17.98 -38.05 -19.05
CA ILE A 595 17.80 -37.64 -17.65
C ILE A 595 18.98 -36.77 -17.18
N ASP A 596 20.22 -37.14 -17.50
CA ASP A 596 21.42 -36.37 -17.13
C ASP A 596 21.39 -34.95 -17.71
N ILE A 597 21.01 -34.80 -18.99
CA ILE A 597 20.85 -33.50 -19.67
C ILE A 597 19.71 -32.69 -19.04
N LEU A 598 18.58 -33.33 -18.72
CA LEU A 598 17.44 -32.69 -18.06
C LEU A 598 17.82 -32.14 -16.67
N LEU A 599 18.57 -32.93 -15.88
CA LEU A 599 19.07 -32.52 -14.56
C LEU A 599 20.04 -31.34 -14.68
N GLN A 600 21.00 -31.39 -15.61
CA GLN A 600 21.94 -30.28 -15.85
C GLN A 600 21.23 -28.99 -16.27
N LYS A 601 20.19 -29.07 -17.12
CA LYS A 601 19.40 -27.90 -17.52
C LYS A 601 18.56 -27.34 -16.36
N LEU A 602 18.05 -28.19 -15.48
CA LEU A 602 17.35 -27.79 -14.25
C LEU A 602 18.29 -27.11 -13.24
N GLU A 603 19.50 -27.64 -13.04
CA GLU A 603 20.53 -27.07 -12.16
C GLU A 603 20.95 -25.67 -12.62
N VAL A 604 21.24 -25.48 -13.91
CA VAL A 604 21.57 -24.16 -14.49
C VAL A 604 20.40 -23.17 -14.39
N LEU A 605 19.14 -23.64 -14.43
CA LEU A 605 17.97 -22.80 -14.20
C LEU A 605 17.77 -22.45 -12.71
N HIS A 606 18.06 -23.37 -11.79
CA HIS A 606 18.05 -23.12 -10.36
C HIS A 606 19.10 -22.07 -9.98
N ASP A 607 20.35 -22.24 -10.42
CA ASP A 607 21.43 -21.26 -10.25
C ASP A 607 21.11 -19.89 -10.84
N ARG A 608 20.32 -19.84 -11.92
CA ARG A 608 19.86 -18.59 -12.54
C ARG A 608 18.70 -17.96 -11.76
N LEU A 609 17.90 -18.76 -11.06
CA LEU A 609 16.80 -18.30 -10.21
C LEU A 609 17.34 -17.74 -8.88
N THR A 610 18.21 -18.48 -8.18
CA THR A 610 18.83 -18.03 -6.92
C THR A 610 19.56 -16.70 -7.08
N ARG A 611 20.41 -16.56 -8.11
CA ARG A 611 21.08 -15.29 -8.45
C ARG A 611 20.11 -14.15 -8.80
N LYS A 612 18.91 -14.45 -9.30
CA LYS A 612 17.85 -13.43 -9.52
C LYS A 612 17.16 -13.06 -8.22
N GLU A 613 16.89 -14.02 -7.33
CA GLU A 613 16.31 -13.78 -6.01
C GLU A 613 17.26 -12.95 -5.15
N ASP A 614 18.57 -13.21 -5.19
CA ASP A 614 19.56 -12.39 -4.48
C ASP A 614 19.66 -10.97 -5.03
N LEU A 615 19.65 -10.80 -6.36
CA LEU A 615 19.57 -9.48 -6.99
C LEU A 615 18.26 -8.74 -6.65
N LEU A 616 17.14 -9.45 -6.48
CA LEU A 616 15.89 -8.86 -6.01
C LEU A 616 15.99 -8.42 -4.54
N LYS A 617 16.58 -9.23 -3.65
CA LYS A 617 16.86 -8.84 -2.25
C LYS A 617 17.79 -7.62 -2.18
N ASP A 618 18.73 -7.48 -3.12
CA ASP A 618 19.59 -6.30 -3.24
C ASP A 618 18.76 -5.06 -3.63
N TYR A 619 17.90 -5.16 -4.65
CA TYR A 619 16.98 -4.08 -5.03
C TYR A 619 15.97 -3.72 -3.92
N GLU A 620 15.48 -4.69 -3.15
CA GLU A 620 14.62 -4.43 -1.98
C GLU A 620 15.35 -3.63 -0.90
N ARG A 621 16.63 -3.96 -0.63
CA ARG A 621 17.47 -3.21 0.30
C ARG A 621 17.76 -1.79 -0.21
N ASP A 622 17.98 -1.60 -1.52
CA ASP A 622 18.19 -0.27 -2.11
C ASP A 622 16.90 0.57 -2.17
N LEU A 623 15.73 -0.04 -2.40
CA LEU A 623 14.43 0.61 -2.23
C LEU A 623 14.18 1.02 -0.77
N GLY A 624 14.66 0.22 0.19
CA GLY A 624 14.70 0.57 1.61
C GLY A 624 15.52 1.84 1.88
N LYS A 625 16.75 1.90 1.38
CA LYS A 625 17.62 3.10 1.46
C LYS A 625 16.98 4.31 0.79
N LEU A 626 16.35 4.15 -0.37
CA LEU A 626 15.69 5.23 -1.10
C LEU A 626 14.51 5.81 -0.30
N ARG A 627 13.69 4.96 0.34
CA ARG A 627 12.60 5.41 1.23
C ARG A 627 13.13 6.18 2.45
N GLN A 628 14.23 5.73 3.04
CA GLN A 628 14.89 6.45 4.14
C GLN A 628 15.42 7.83 3.68
N ALA A 629 16.09 7.88 2.52
CA ALA A 629 16.56 9.13 1.93
C ALA A 629 15.40 10.09 1.58
N GLU A 630 14.25 9.56 1.14
CA GLU A 630 13.05 10.34 0.84
C GLU A 630 12.41 10.93 2.12
N ILE A 631 12.42 10.19 3.24
CA ILE A 631 11.99 10.71 4.55
C ILE A 631 12.91 11.84 5.01
N ILE A 632 14.23 11.61 4.99
CA ILE A 632 15.23 12.64 5.34
C ILE A 632 15.09 13.87 4.44
N LEU A 633 14.81 13.69 3.14
CA LEU A 633 14.59 14.79 2.21
C LEU A 633 13.32 15.59 2.56
N ARG A 634 12.23 14.95 2.99
CA ARG A 634 11.03 15.65 3.50
C ARG A 634 11.35 16.48 4.74
N GLU A 635 12.05 15.91 5.72
CA GLU A 635 12.48 16.62 6.93
C GLU A 635 13.36 17.83 6.61
N LYS A 636 14.35 17.69 5.71
CA LYS A 636 15.19 18.82 5.29
C LYS A 636 14.43 19.86 4.47
N ASN A 637 13.41 19.46 3.70
CA ASN A 637 12.57 20.39 2.96
C ASN A 637 11.67 21.23 3.89
N ILE A 638 11.14 20.64 4.98
CA ILE A 638 10.42 21.38 6.03
C ILE A 638 11.36 22.42 6.66
N LEU A 639 12.55 22.00 7.12
CA LEU A 639 13.54 22.92 7.71
C LEU A 639 13.99 24.04 6.74
N VAL A 640 14.01 23.79 5.43
CA VAL A 640 14.28 24.82 4.42
C VAL A 640 13.10 25.78 4.25
N GLN A 641 11.86 25.30 4.36
CA GLN A 641 10.66 26.16 4.38
C GLN A 641 10.61 27.03 5.64
N ASP A 642 10.90 26.46 6.82
CA ASP A 642 10.99 27.20 8.08
C ASP A 642 12.05 28.30 8.02
N LEU A 643 13.27 27.97 7.55
CA LEU A 643 14.34 28.95 7.36
C LEU A 643 14.00 30.01 6.28
N GLN A 644 13.16 29.67 5.30
CA GLN A 644 12.67 30.62 4.31
C GLN A 644 11.63 31.58 4.90
N THR A 645 10.72 31.12 5.77
CA THR A 645 9.75 31.99 6.45
C THR A 645 10.43 32.87 7.51
N ASP A 646 11.37 32.34 8.29
CA ASP A 646 12.23 33.13 9.19
C ASP A 646 12.98 34.23 8.42
N LYS A 647 13.55 33.91 7.25
CA LYS A 647 14.20 34.91 6.41
C LYS A 647 13.22 35.98 5.93
N GLN A 648 12.01 35.60 5.50
CA GLN A 648 10.99 36.58 5.09
C GLN A 648 10.59 37.50 6.24
N ILE A 649 10.34 36.96 7.43
CA ILE A 649 10.05 37.74 8.64
C ILE A 649 11.20 38.71 8.96
N LYS A 650 12.47 38.29 8.80
CA LYS A 650 13.63 39.15 9.01
C LYS A 650 13.81 40.20 7.92
N ASP A 651 13.56 39.87 6.66
CA ASP A 651 13.57 40.85 5.56
C ASP A 651 12.50 41.93 5.81
N ASP A 652 11.27 41.54 6.18
CA ASP A 652 10.16 42.44 6.52
C ASP A 652 10.45 43.29 7.77
N GLU A 653 11.05 42.71 8.82
CA GLU A 653 11.51 43.45 10.00
C GLU A 653 12.54 44.52 9.61
N THR A 654 13.49 44.20 8.71
CA THR A 654 14.46 45.21 8.23
C THR A 654 13.81 46.28 7.35
N LEU A 655 12.75 45.97 6.61
CA LEU A 655 11.98 46.96 5.85
C LEU A 655 11.20 47.89 6.78
N PHE A 656 10.54 47.36 7.79
CA PHE A 656 9.85 48.12 8.83
C PHE A 656 10.82 49.07 9.55
N LEU A 657 11.94 48.54 10.06
CA LEU A 657 12.97 49.34 10.74
C LEU A 657 13.60 50.41 9.83
N ARG A 658 13.77 50.15 8.53
CA ARG A 658 14.21 51.16 7.54
C ARG A 658 13.17 52.25 7.32
N ASN A 659 11.88 51.92 7.32
CA ASN A 659 10.80 52.89 7.16
C ASN A 659 10.69 53.78 8.41
N SER A 660 10.65 53.23 9.62
CA SER A 660 10.64 54.03 10.85
C SER A 660 11.91 54.87 11.03
N LEU A 661 13.08 54.38 10.59
CA LEU A 661 14.31 55.17 10.54
C LEU A 661 14.23 56.32 9.53
N ARG A 662 13.50 56.15 8.42
CA ARG A 662 13.25 57.21 7.44
C ARG A 662 12.26 58.24 7.96
N GLU A 663 11.14 57.82 8.55
CA GLU A 663 10.13 58.69 9.16
C GLU A 663 10.72 59.56 10.27
N THR A 664 11.55 58.98 11.13
CA THR A 664 12.26 59.74 12.18
C THR A 664 13.32 60.69 11.61
N GLN A 665 14.00 60.33 10.51
CA GLN A 665 14.90 61.25 9.79
C GLN A 665 14.14 62.42 9.13
N ASP A 666 13.01 62.14 8.47
CA ASP A 666 12.20 63.16 7.79
C ASP A 666 11.52 64.10 8.80
N THR A 667 11.06 63.57 9.95
CA THR A 667 10.58 64.34 11.10
C THR A 667 11.69 65.25 11.65
N LEU A 668 12.87 64.70 11.95
CA LEU A 668 14.02 65.47 12.41
C LEU A 668 14.47 66.53 11.38
N ASN A 669 14.30 66.27 10.07
CA ASN A 669 14.58 67.23 9.02
C ASN A 669 13.49 68.30 8.89
N GLN A 670 12.24 68.01 9.26
CA GLN A 670 11.18 69.01 9.42
C GLN A 670 11.44 69.89 10.66
N GLU A 671 11.77 69.30 11.81
CA GLU A 671 12.16 70.05 13.01
C GLU A 671 13.37 70.96 12.76
N LYS A 672 14.40 70.49 12.05
CA LYS A 672 15.54 71.34 11.66
C LYS A 672 15.09 72.53 10.80
N ARG A 673 14.18 72.32 9.84
CA ARG A 673 13.63 73.39 8.98
C ARG A 673 12.82 74.42 9.79
N VAL A 674 11.94 73.96 10.68
CA VAL A 674 11.14 74.81 11.57
C VAL A 674 12.04 75.60 12.53
N ASN A 675 12.97 74.94 13.23
CA ASN A 675 13.96 75.60 14.11
C ASN A 675 14.85 76.61 13.37
N SER A 676 15.15 76.37 12.08
CA SER A 676 15.91 77.32 11.26
C SER A 676 15.07 78.54 10.87
N SER A 677 13.79 78.34 10.55
CA SER A 677 12.84 79.43 10.25
C SER A 677 12.58 80.31 11.47
N ILE A 678 12.40 79.71 12.65
CA ILE A 678 12.28 80.40 13.95
C ILE A 678 13.54 81.23 14.24
N LYS A 679 14.74 80.64 14.10
CA LYS A 679 16.02 81.35 14.29
C LYS A 679 16.27 82.48 13.29
N LEU A 680 15.61 82.45 12.13
CA LEU A 680 15.68 83.48 11.08
C LEU A 680 14.50 84.45 11.12
N GLY A 681 13.59 84.34 12.10
CA GLY A 681 12.46 85.27 12.28
C GLY A 681 11.45 85.27 11.13
N ARG A 682 11.28 84.15 10.42
CA ARG A 682 10.36 84.06 9.27
C ARG A 682 9.09 83.28 9.64
N ASN A 683 7.94 83.79 9.21
CA ASN A 683 6.65 83.12 9.38
C ASN A 683 6.65 81.76 8.67
N ILE A 684 6.01 80.77 9.30
CA ILE A 684 6.17 79.34 9.00
C ILE A 684 5.51 78.96 7.66
N ASP A 685 4.44 79.65 7.28
CA ASP A 685 3.53 79.25 6.18
C ASP A 685 4.04 79.53 4.75
N GLN A 686 5.25 80.08 4.58
CA GLN A 686 5.80 80.46 3.26
C GLN A 686 6.88 79.51 2.71
N VAL A 687 7.17 78.38 3.39
CA VAL A 687 8.20 77.43 2.94
C VAL A 687 7.62 76.38 1.98
N GLN A 688 7.50 76.72 0.70
CA GLN A 688 7.20 75.71 -0.35
C GLN A 688 8.37 74.71 -0.52
N PRO A 689 8.12 73.49 -1.05
CA PRO A 689 9.14 72.42 -1.07
C PRO A 689 10.35 72.65 -2.00
N ASN A 690 10.27 73.58 -2.96
CA ASN A 690 11.11 73.57 -4.17
C ASN A 690 11.95 74.85 -4.41
N GLU A 691 12.67 75.37 -3.40
CA GLU A 691 13.79 76.31 -3.64
C GLU A 691 15.08 75.89 -2.91
N LEU A 692 15.89 75.05 -3.55
CA LEU A 692 17.25 74.74 -3.08
C LEU A 692 18.30 74.52 -4.19
N ILE A 693 18.07 75.05 -5.40
CA ILE A 693 19.07 75.08 -6.49
C ILE A 693 19.13 76.46 -7.16
N ARG A 694 19.57 77.50 -6.41
CA ARG A 694 20.27 78.73 -6.88
C ARG A 694 20.38 79.79 -5.77
N ARG A 695 21.52 79.86 -5.07
CA ARG A 695 22.11 81.10 -4.48
C ARG A 695 23.44 80.82 -3.77
N ASN A 696 24.50 80.62 -4.55
CA ASN A 696 25.87 80.84 -4.10
C ASN A 696 26.47 81.93 -5.00
N GLY A 697 26.63 83.15 -4.47
CA GLY A 697 27.27 84.26 -5.19
C GLY A 697 26.85 85.66 -4.74
N GLY A 698 27.79 86.41 -4.16
CA GLY A 698 27.76 87.88 -4.05
C GLY A 698 27.45 88.47 -2.66
N SER A 699 28.40 89.30 -2.17
CA SER A 699 28.33 90.27 -1.04
C SER A 699 27.88 89.74 0.35
N ALA A 700 28.63 89.91 1.46
CA ALA A 700 29.23 91.11 2.07
C ALA A 700 28.16 92.14 2.53
N THR A 701 28.17 92.67 3.77
CA THR A 701 29.16 92.68 4.88
C THR A 701 28.59 91.95 6.14
N THR A 702 29.20 91.82 7.33
CA THR A 702 30.21 92.63 8.08
C THR A 702 30.87 91.78 9.21
N LEU A 703 31.89 92.34 9.89
CA LEU A 703 32.53 91.98 11.19
C LEU A 703 31.70 91.06 12.14
N HIS A 704 32.25 90.18 13.00
CA HIS A 704 33.57 89.99 13.66
C HIS A 704 33.60 88.52 14.18
N HIS A 705 34.61 87.66 14.00
CA HIS A 705 35.92 87.58 14.66
C HIS A 705 36.73 86.41 14.04
N HIS A 706 38.06 86.41 14.17
CA HIS A 706 38.88 85.23 13.85
C HIS A 706 39.07 84.30 15.06
N CYS A 707 38.68 83.04 14.92
CA CYS A 707 39.33 81.90 15.57
C CYS A 707 39.25 80.71 14.59
N PRO A 708 40.37 80.09 14.16
CA PRO A 708 40.35 79.13 13.07
C PRO A 708 39.76 77.78 13.51
N PRO A 709 38.76 77.21 12.81
CA PRO A 709 38.33 75.84 13.06
C PRO A 709 39.40 74.87 12.55
N ASP A 710 39.88 73.99 13.41
CA ASP A 710 40.74 72.88 13.00
C ASP A 710 39.94 71.89 12.13
N ILE A 711 40.17 71.95 10.82
CA ILE A 711 39.55 71.06 9.82
C ILE A 711 40.15 69.64 9.92
N ASN A 712 41.41 69.50 10.35
CA ASN A 712 42.07 68.21 10.49
C ASN A 712 41.49 67.43 11.66
N GLY A 713 41.21 68.09 12.80
CA GLY A 713 40.62 67.46 13.99
C GLY A 713 39.34 66.68 13.69
N LYS A 714 38.41 67.25 12.90
CA LYS A 714 37.17 66.55 12.50
C LYS A 714 37.38 65.37 11.55
N ILE A 715 38.36 65.47 10.66
CA ILE A 715 38.73 64.34 9.78
C ILE A 715 39.41 63.24 10.62
N HIS A 716 40.22 63.61 11.60
CA HIS A 716 40.94 62.68 12.46
C HIS A 716 40.05 61.98 13.48
N THR A 717 38.98 62.62 13.99
CA THR A 717 37.96 61.95 14.80
C THR A 717 37.11 61.00 13.95
N VAL A 718 36.57 61.43 12.81
CA VAL A 718 35.79 60.54 11.93
C VAL A 718 36.62 59.32 11.47
N LYS A 719 37.90 59.51 11.16
CA LYS A 719 38.83 58.41 10.82
C LYS A 719 39.15 57.53 12.03
N ARG A 720 39.22 58.08 13.25
CA ARG A 720 39.38 57.32 14.49
C ARG A 720 38.13 56.48 14.78
N ASP A 721 36.94 57.07 14.71
CA ASP A 721 35.66 56.39 14.95
C ASP A 721 35.42 55.28 13.92
N MET A 722 35.81 55.50 12.66
CA MET A 722 35.77 54.48 11.62
C MET A 722 36.77 53.35 11.89
N ASN A 723 38.02 53.67 12.26
CA ASN A 723 39.00 52.66 12.66
C ASN A 723 38.55 51.89 13.92
N GLU A 724 37.90 52.54 14.88
CA GLU A 724 37.41 51.88 16.10
C GLU A 724 36.23 50.95 15.79
N LYS A 725 35.31 51.35 14.91
CA LYS A 725 34.25 50.48 14.38
C LYS A 725 34.84 49.29 13.59
N ILE A 726 35.89 49.50 12.80
CA ILE A 726 36.61 48.44 12.10
C ILE A 726 37.29 47.50 13.11
N ASN A 727 37.94 48.03 14.16
CA ASN A 727 38.58 47.22 15.19
C ASN A 727 37.58 46.41 16.02
N ARG A 728 36.41 46.99 16.37
CA ARG A 728 35.31 46.27 17.03
C ARG A 728 34.81 45.12 16.14
N LYS A 729 34.56 45.37 14.84
CA LYS A 729 34.18 44.32 13.87
C LYS A 729 35.27 43.26 13.66
N ASN A 730 36.54 43.65 13.64
CA ASN A 730 37.65 42.70 13.52
C ASN A 730 37.81 41.84 14.78
N TYR A 731 37.50 42.38 15.96
CA TYR A 731 37.43 41.62 17.21
C TYR A 731 36.25 40.64 17.18
N GLU A 732 35.05 41.13 16.88
CA GLU A 732 33.81 40.34 16.72
C GLU A 732 33.99 39.19 15.70
N ILE A 733 34.55 39.46 14.52
CA ILE A 733 34.89 38.44 13.50
C ILE A 733 35.95 37.46 14.02
N LYS A 734 36.87 37.88 14.89
CA LYS A 734 37.86 36.97 15.50
C LYS A 734 37.19 36.05 16.53
N THR A 735 36.32 36.59 17.39
CA THR A 735 35.57 35.82 18.38
C THR A 735 34.65 34.81 17.69
N LEU A 736 33.83 35.25 16.73
CA LEU A 736 32.96 34.36 15.94
C LEU A 736 33.74 33.27 15.18
N LYS A 737 34.97 33.55 14.73
CA LYS A 737 35.84 32.53 14.12
C LYS A 737 36.42 31.54 15.13
N GLN A 738 36.65 31.96 16.37
CA GLN A 738 37.08 31.08 17.45
C GLN A 738 35.91 30.20 17.92
N GLU A 739 34.75 30.79 18.19
CA GLU A 739 33.50 30.07 18.50
C GLU A 739 33.14 29.06 17.40
N LEU A 740 33.31 29.43 16.13
CA LEU A 740 33.12 28.51 14.99
C LEU A 740 34.16 27.37 14.97
N HIS A 741 35.40 27.58 15.41
CA HIS A 741 36.38 26.50 15.55
C HIS A 741 36.03 25.58 16.71
N GLU A 742 35.69 26.13 17.88
CA GLU A 742 35.27 25.37 19.06
C GLU A 742 34.00 24.54 18.79
N ALA A 743 33.05 25.09 18.00
CA ALA A 743 31.88 24.36 17.49
C ALA A 743 32.25 23.25 16.48
N LEU A 744 33.29 23.41 15.67
CA LEU A 744 33.72 22.44 14.67
C LEU A 744 34.53 21.30 15.32
N ASP A 745 35.37 21.62 16.30
CA ASP A 745 36.10 20.65 17.12
C ASP A 745 35.14 19.80 17.98
N THR A 746 34.13 20.42 18.62
CA THR A 746 33.11 19.68 19.37
C THR A 746 32.21 18.83 18.47
N LEU A 747 31.86 19.29 17.26
CA LEU A 747 31.16 18.47 16.27
C LEU A 747 32.02 17.29 15.79
N SER A 748 33.34 17.50 15.63
CA SER A 748 34.31 16.45 15.29
C SER A 748 34.41 15.39 16.40
N GLU A 749 34.48 15.82 17.67
CA GLU A 749 34.50 14.92 18.82
C GLU A 749 33.19 14.14 18.97
N GLN A 750 32.04 14.76 18.72
CA GLN A 750 30.73 14.08 18.68
C GLN A 750 30.66 13.05 17.54
N SER A 751 31.11 13.41 16.34
CA SER A 751 31.18 12.50 15.19
C SER A 751 32.08 11.29 15.47
N HIS A 752 33.22 11.50 16.15
CA HIS A 752 34.09 10.42 16.60
C HIS A 752 33.41 9.52 17.64
N LYS A 753 32.70 10.09 18.63
CA LYS A 753 31.94 9.33 19.65
C LYS A 753 30.83 8.50 19.03
N VAL A 754 30.06 9.04 18.08
CA VAL A 754 29.04 8.28 17.32
C VAL A 754 29.68 7.10 16.60
N LYS A 755 30.80 7.33 15.90
CA LYS A 755 31.50 6.27 15.16
C LYS A 755 32.09 5.16 16.05
N VAL A 756 32.49 5.49 17.27
CA VAL A 756 32.91 4.48 18.28
C VAL A 756 31.71 3.66 18.77
N LEU A 757 30.55 4.30 19.00
CA LEU A 757 29.31 3.61 19.39
C LEU A 757 28.77 2.70 18.27
N GLU A 758 28.84 3.14 17.01
CA GLU A 758 28.52 2.32 15.84
C GLU A 758 29.36 1.03 15.83
N LEU A 759 30.69 1.15 15.94
CA LEU A 759 31.60 0.00 15.98
C LEU A 759 31.30 -0.93 17.16
N GLN A 760 31.06 -0.40 18.35
CA GLN A 760 30.68 -1.20 19.53
C GLN A 760 29.34 -1.94 19.33
N SER A 761 28.36 -1.32 18.65
CA SER A 761 27.09 -1.99 18.34
C SER A 761 27.26 -3.12 17.31
N MET A 762 28.18 -2.95 16.34
CA MET A 762 28.52 -4.01 15.39
C MET A 762 29.20 -5.19 16.09
N ASP A 763 30.16 -4.94 16.99
CA ASP A 763 30.82 -5.99 17.78
C ASP A 763 29.84 -6.76 18.67
N ILE A 764 28.87 -6.08 19.30
CA ILE A 764 27.79 -6.73 20.07
C ILE A 764 26.92 -7.62 19.17
N SER A 765 26.57 -7.14 17.96
CA SER A 765 25.76 -7.93 17.02
C SER A 765 26.50 -9.20 16.55
N ASN A 766 27.81 -9.11 16.30
CA ASN A 766 28.65 -10.23 15.91
C ASN A 766 28.94 -11.19 17.09
N GLY A 767 29.04 -10.66 18.31
CA GLY A 767 29.22 -11.43 19.53
C GLY A 767 28.02 -12.31 19.92
N THR A 768 26.84 -12.04 19.36
CA THR A 768 25.60 -12.79 19.61
C THR A 768 25.38 -13.95 18.61
N ILE A 769 26.38 -14.25 17.76
CA ILE A 769 26.34 -15.31 16.73
C ILE A 769 27.46 -16.37 17.00
N LYS A 770 27.79 -16.57 18.27
CA LYS A 770 28.69 -17.62 18.79
C LYS A 770 28.13 -18.22 20.08
#